data_AF-A0AAV1RCR4-F1
#
_entry.id   AF-A0AAV1RCR4-F1
#
_cell.length_a   1.000
_cell.length_b   1.000
_cell.length_c   1.000
_cell.angle_alpha   90.00
_cell.angle_beta   90.00
_cell.angle_gamma   90.00
#
_symmetry.space_group_name_H-M   'P 1'
#
loop_
_entity.id
_entity.type
_entity.pdbx_description
1 polymer ?
#
loop_
_entity_poly.entity_id
_entity_poly.type
_entity_poly.pdbx_seq_one_letter_code
_entity_poly.pdbx_strand_id
1 'polypeptide(L)'
;MFSVQTKKNRPQRPQRVEQLVKEEGEMSDNEELCEQFKEVKWMEWCEEVMVDEIKTLKRLNKLQTTSADLPKDKVLSKIRNYLQLIGRKIDQIVLEYEEERYKQDRMMTRLWNYVSTFSNLSGEKLRQIYSKLKQEQEEDAGIGPSHANGTAYCSVDKDGDSNNFPPLSRNFERQRGYKNAAAYPMSQPINRGHDAGKFEAWKRRPPDNRPFIDRPHRVRQPGFPPKQNFTSALPLESGCGIIVICFDTDSALLEVIHYESTVKLKAAVNHLYTSTKAEDPTWDTDWLSRPLIKPNSPPGLFTTGTQPLNTLPKKEKRQRHTSLLLFDQKSPQSGAKMDYVYGPGRNHLFVPGPVNIPEPVLRAMNRNNEDYRSPAVPALTKTLLEDVKKIFKTTSGTPFLIPTTGTGAWESALTNTLSPGDRTVSFLIGQFSLLWIDQQQRLGFNVDVVESDWGQGANLDILASKLAEDTAHTIKAVCIVHNETATGVTNNLAKVRKILDDYRHPALLLVDGVSSICALDFRMDEWGVDVALTGSQKALSLPTGMGIVCASPKAIEASKTAKSFRVFFDWKDYLKFYKLGTIWPYTPSIQLLYGLRAALDLVFEEELDNVIARHARLGKATRLAVEAWGLKNCTQKEEWFSDTVTAVVVPPYIDSAEIVRRAWKRYNLSLGLGLNKVAGKVFRIGHLGNLNELQLLGCLAGVEMILKDVGYPIKLGSGVAAACAYLQNNIPLIPSRLRSGFRDFFWFPIWAFGVDGISLVKATF
;
A
#
# COMPACT_ATOMS: atom_id res chain seq x y z
N MET A 1 -14.15 -35.54 57.24
CA MET A 1 -14.61 -34.61 58.30
C MET A 1 -14.01 -33.21 58.03
N PHE A 2 -14.47 -32.20 58.77
CA PHE A 2 -13.99 -30.79 58.77
C PHE A 2 -12.49 -30.67 59.12
N SER A 3 -11.78 -29.54 58.99
CA SER A 3 -12.15 -28.11 58.94
C SER A 3 -11.08 -27.30 58.14
N VAL A 4 -11.40 -26.52 57.12
CA VAL A 4 -11.76 -25.07 57.08
C VAL A 4 -10.65 -24.06 57.47
N GLN A 5 -10.48 -23.10 56.56
CA GLN A 5 -9.56 -21.96 56.43
C GLN A 5 -9.38 -21.03 57.65
N THR A 6 -8.28 -20.27 57.63
CA THR A 6 -8.34 -18.79 57.69
C THR A 6 -7.31 -18.16 56.74
N LYS A 7 -7.62 -16.98 56.19
CA LYS A 7 -6.82 -16.28 55.17
C LYS A 7 -5.91 -15.22 55.81
N LYS A 8 -4.67 -15.08 55.32
CA LYS A 8 -3.89 -13.83 55.48
C LYS A 8 -3.92 -13.04 54.18
N ASN A 9 -4.55 -11.86 54.20
CA ASN A 9 -4.52 -10.93 53.08
C ASN A 9 -3.08 -10.41 52.88
N ARG A 10 -2.59 -10.43 51.64
CA ARG A 10 -1.49 -9.57 51.18
C ARG A 10 -2.08 -8.45 50.31
N PRO A 11 -1.49 -7.24 50.29
CA PRO A 11 -1.95 -6.18 49.39
C PRO A 11 -1.83 -6.64 47.93
N GLN A 12 -2.86 -6.38 47.12
CA GLN A 12 -2.72 -6.47 45.67
C GLN A 12 -1.73 -5.40 45.21
N ARG A 13 -0.72 -5.79 44.44
CA ARG A 13 -0.02 -4.84 43.56
C ARG A 13 -1.02 -4.38 42.50
N PRO A 14 -1.01 -3.10 42.08
CA PRO A 14 -1.72 -2.71 40.87
C PRO A 14 -1.20 -3.54 39.70
N GLN A 15 -2.11 -4.03 38.85
CA GLN A 15 -1.71 -4.75 37.64
C GLN A 15 -0.86 -3.82 36.77
N ARG A 16 0.32 -4.29 36.38
CA ARG A 16 1.03 -3.72 35.24
C ARG A 16 0.18 -4.06 34.02
N VAL A 17 -0.37 -3.04 33.35
CA VAL A 17 -0.92 -3.20 32.01
C VAL A 17 0.27 -3.50 31.11
N GLU A 18 0.28 -4.69 30.50
CA GLU A 18 1.33 -5.07 29.56
C GLU A 18 1.14 -4.31 28.25
N GLN A 19 2.26 -3.88 27.67
CA GLN A 19 2.26 -2.91 26.57
C GLN A 19 1.98 -3.64 25.25
N LEU A 20 0.69 -3.80 24.93
CA LEU A 20 0.21 -4.30 23.65
C LEU A 20 0.57 -3.31 22.53
N VAL A 21 1.76 -3.47 21.96
CA VAL A 21 2.18 -2.78 20.75
C VAL A 21 1.37 -3.33 19.57
N LYS A 22 0.33 -2.60 19.15
CA LYS A 22 -0.37 -2.85 17.89
C LYS A 22 0.35 -2.20 16.72
N GLU A 23 0.21 -2.82 15.56
CA GLU A 23 0.86 -2.42 14.32
C GLU A 23 0.14 -1.23 13.66
N GLU A 24 0.89 -0.39 12.95
CA GLU A 24 0.36 0.72 12.16
C GLU A 24 -0.40 0.19 10.93
N GLY A 25 -1.73 0.01 11.03
CA GLY A 25 -2.56 -0.40 9.90
C GLY A 25 -4.01 -0.76 10.22
N GLU A 26 -4.32 -1.14 11.47
CA GLU A 26 -5.71 -1.47 11.86
C GLU A 26 -6.56 -0.22 12.12
N MET A 27 -7.31 0.24 11.11
CA MET A 27 -8.52 1.02 11.39
C MET A 27 -9.58 0.08 11.98
N SER A 28 -9.70 0.08 13.30
CA SER A 28 -10.81 -0.58 13.99
C SER A 28 -12.06 0.30 13.90
N ASP A 29 -13.18 -0.26 13.42
CA ASP A 29 -14.50 0.39 13.43
C ASP A 29 -15.07 0.65 14.85
N ASN A 30 -14.28 0.38 15.89
CA ASN A 30 -14.65 0.63 17.27
C ASN A 30 -14.20 2.04 17.66
N GLU A 31 -15.10 3.03 17.49
CA GLU A 31 -14.85 4.46 17.71
C GLU A 31 -14.22 4.76 19.09
N GLU A 32 -14.65 4.04 20.12
CA GLU A 32 -14.10 4.10 21.48
C GLU A 32 -12.60 3.72 21.54
N LEU A 33 -12.17 2.72 20.77
CA LEU A 33 -10.76 2.30 20.69
C LEU A 33 -9.90 3.33 19.93
N CYS A 34 -10.49 3.97 18.92
CA CYS A 34 -9.87 5.04 18.15
C CYS A 34 -9.65 6.30 19.01
N GLU A 35 -10.65 6.69 19.82
CA GLU A 35 -10.47 7.76 20.81
C GLU A 35 -9.47 7.38 21.92
N GLN A 36 -9.49 6.13 22.43
CA GLN A 36 -8.47 5.67 23.38
C GLN A 36 -7.04 5.78 22.82
N PHE A 37 -6.81 5.43 21.54
CA PHE A 37 -5.50 5.61 20.90
C PHE A 37 -5.11 7.09 20.77
N LYS A 38 -6.06 7.98 20.43
CA LYS A 38 -5.83 9.42 20.40
C LYS A 38 -5.49 9.97 21.79
N GLU A 39 -6.19 9.53 22.84
CA GLU A 39 -5.88 9.91 24.24
C GLU A 39 -4.46 9.50 24.64
N VAL A 40 -4.02 8.28 24.29
CA VAL A 40 -2.63 7.84 24.53
C VAL A 40 -1.63 8.74 23.81
N LYS A 41 -1.84 9.04 22.52
CA LYS A 41 -0.95 9.93 21.75
C LYS A 41 -0.92 11.36 22.29
N TRP A 42 -2.06 11.89 22.76
CA TRP A 42 -2.10 13.20 23.43
C TRP A 42 -1.37 13.20 24.78
N MET A 43 -1.41 12.11 25.54
CA MET A 43 -0.69 11.97 26.81
C MET A 43 0.83 11.83 26.61
N GLU A 44 1.27 11.09 25.59
CA GLU A 44 2.69 11.03 25.19
C GLU A 44 3.22 12.43 24.83
N TRP A 45 2.51 13.18 23.97
CA TRP A 45 2.88 14.54 23.62
C TRP A 45 2.92 15.48 24.83
N CYS A 46 1.97 15.36 25.77
CA CYS A 46 1.98 16.15 27.01
C CYS A 46 3.21 15.86 27.89
N GLU A 47 3.72 14.62 27.93
CA GLU A 47 4.96 14.30 28.64
C GLU A 47 6.19 14.90 27.95
N GLU A 48 6.24 14.90 26.61
CA GLU A 48 7.32 15.52 25.84
C GLU A 48 7.41 17.03 26.07
N VAL A 49 6.31 17.78 25.94
CA VAL A 49 6.34 19.25 26.09
C VAL A 49 6.47 19.73 27.54
N MET A 50 6.07 18.90 28.52
CA MET A 50 6.23 19.19 29.95
C MET A 50 7.53 18.63 30.56
N VAL A 51 8.45 18.08 29.74
CA VAL A 51 9.67 17.40 30.21
C VAL A 51 10.56 18.28 31.12
N ASP A 52 10.61 19.59 30.86
CA ASP A 52 11.34 20.55 31.71
C ASP A 52 10.78 20.59 33.15
N GLU A 53 9.46 20.60 33.27
CA GLU A 53 8.71 20.75 34.52
C GLU A 53 8.44 19.41 35.23
N ILE A 54 8.92 18.28 34.69
CA ILE A 54 8.74 16.96 35.32
C ILE A 54 9.29 16.90 36.76
N LYS A 55 10.29 17.73 37.08
CA LYS A 55 10.84 17.92 38.43
C LYS A 55 9.86 18.67 39.34
N THR A 56 9.15 19.67 38.83
CA THR A 56 8.12 20.44 39.54
C THR A 56 6.86 19.59 39.76
N LEU A 57 6.43 18.84 38.74
CA LEU A 57 5.31 17.90 38.82
C LEU A 57 5.56 16.79 39.87
N LYS A 58 6.74 16.17 39.87
CA LYS A 58 7.12 15.18 40.88
C LYS A 58 7.25 15.79 42.29
N ARG A 59 7.60 17.07 42.42
CA ARG A 59 7.58 17.81 43.71
C ARG A 59 6.17 18.16 44.17
N LEU A 60 5.25 18.50 43.26
CA LEU A 60 3.83 18.75 43.54
C LEU A 60 3.17 17.48 44.12
N ASN A 61 3.30 16.35 43.44
CA ASN A 61 2.80 15.05 43.91
C ASN A 61 3.39 14.71 45.29
N LYS A 62 4.72 14.84 45.48
CA LYS A 62 5.37 14.57 46.76
C LYS A 62 4.87 15.49 47.89
N LEU A 63 4.59 16.76 47.64
CA LEU A 63 4.03 17.66 48.67
C LEU A 63 2.61 17.26 49.07
N GLN A 64 1.78 16.77 48.15
CA GLN A 64 0.43 16.33 48.48
C GLN A 64 0.45 15.02 49.29
N THR A 65 1.34 14.08 48.95
CA THR A 65 1.47 12.77 49.60
C THR A 65 2.30 12.74 50.89
N THR A 66 3.23 13.68 51.08
CA THR A 66 4.11 13.77 52.28
C THR A 66 3.69 14.92 53.21
N SER A 67 2.42 15.33 53.17
CA SER A 67 1.93 16.55 53.85
C SER A 67 1.68 16.41 55.36
N ALA A 68 1.71 15.19 55.91
CA ALA A 68 1.35 14.91 57.30
C ALA A 68 2.19 15.67 58.34
N ASP A 69 3.50 15.82 58.08
CA ASP A 69 4.48 16.35 59.04
C ASP A 69 4.83 17.83 58.83
N LEU A 70 4.05 18.57 58.02
CA LEU A 70 4.38 19.95 57.60
C LEU A 70 3.27 20.96 57.94
N PRO A 71 3.61 22.19 58.38
CA PRO A 71 2.63 23.25 58.60
C PRO A 71 1.83 23.57 57.34
N LYS A 72 0.49 23.49 57.44
CA LYS A 72 -0.43 23.56 56.29
C LYS A 72 -0.19 24.76 55.39
N ASP A 73 0.04 25.95 55.96
CA ASP A 73 0.21 27.20 55.22
C ASP A 73 1.50 27.19 54.38
N LYS A 74 2.57 26.57 54.90
CA LYS A 74 3.84 26.37 54.17
C LYS A 74 3.72 25.31 53.06
N VAL A 75 2.80 24.36 53.19
CA VAL A 75 2.48 23.39 52.12
C VAL A 75 1.64 24.07 51.04
N LEU A 76 0.57 24.78 51.42
CA LEU A 76 -0.32 25.50 50.50
C LEU A 76 0.42 26.59 49.71
N SER A 77 1.29 27.36 50.35
CA SER A 77 2.16 28.34 49.68
C SER A 77 3.07 27.68 48.62
N LYS A 78 3.69 26.53 48.92
CA LYS A 78 4.51 25.82 47.93
C LYS A 78 3.69 25.22 46.79
N ILE A 79 2.48 24.74 47.07
CA ILE A 79 1.55 24.27 46.03
C ILE A 79 1.12 25.42 45.12
N ARG A 80 0.75 26.60 45.69
CA ARG A 80 0.44 27.83 44.93
C ARG A 80 1.57 28.20 43.97
N ASN A 81 2.81 28.23 44.47
CA ASN A 81 3.99 28.57 43.66
C ASN A 81 4.27 27.54 42.54
N TYR A 82 4.11 26.24 42.80
CA TYR A 82 4.29 25.21 41.75
C TYR A 82 3.17 25.26 40.71
N LEU A 83 1.92 25.51 41.10
CA LEU A 83 0.81 25.66 40.15
C LEU A 83 0.96 26.92 39.29
N GLN A 84 1.51 28.02 39.82
CA GLN A 84 1.86 29.19 39.02
C GLN A 84 3.01 28.91 38.03
N LEU A 85 4.06 28.16 38.43
CA LEU A 85 5.15 27.81 37.51
C LEU A 85 4.66 26.88 36.38
N ILE A 86 3.93 25.81 36.73
CA ILE A 86 3.33 24.86 35.78
C ILE A 86 2.34 25.58 34.86
N GLY A 87 1.46 26.42 35.40
CA GLY A 87 0.47 27.16 34.60
C GLY A 87 1.09 28.16 33.64
N ARG A 88 2.19 28.85 34.03
CA ARG A 88 2.93 29.73 33.11
C ARG A 88 3.62 28.96 31.99
N LYS A 89 4.16 27.76 32.25
CA LYS A 89 4.70 26.87 31.20
C LYS A 89 3.59 26.35 30.28
N ILE A 90 2.40 26.06 30.81
CA ILE A 90 1.22 25.70 29.99
C ILE A 90 0.76 26.87 29.13
N ASP A 91 0.63 28.07 29.69
CA ASP A 91 0.31 29.28 28.91
C ASP A 91 1.35 29.52 27.80
N GLN A 92 2.64 29.32 28.08
CA GLN A 92 3.70 29.39 27.07
C GLN A 92 3.53 28.33 25.98
N ILE A 93 3.39 27.04 26.33
CA ILE A 93 3.24 25.95 25.35
C ILE A 93 2.01 26.18 24.47
N VAL A 94 0.89 26.61 25.05
CA VAL A 94 -0.35 26.88 24.31
C VAL A 94 -0.19 28.04 23.32
N LEU A 95 0.63 29.05 23.64
CA LEU A 95 0.97 30.15 22.72
C LEU A 95 2.09 29.79 21.71
N GLU A 96 2.96 28.85 22.03
CA GLU A 96 4.09 28.41 21.20
C GLU A 96 3.68 27.37 20.15
N TYR A 97 2.63 26.57 20.42
CA TYR A 97 2.17 25.48 19.56
C TYR A 97 0.84 25.75 18.85
N GLU A 98 0.09 26.80 19.19
CA GLU A 98 -1.26 27.02 18.63
C GLU A 98 -1.66 28.51 18.55
N GLU A 99 -2.02 28.97 17.35
CA GLU A 99 -2.49 30.35 17.12
C GLU A 99 -4.02 30.47 17.24
N GLU A 100 -4.78 29.39 16.98
CA GLU A 100 -6.24 29.46 16.97
C GLU A 100 -6.85 29.32 18.38
N ARG A 101 -7.46 30.40 18.87
CA ARG A 101 -8.03 30.55 20.23
C ARG A 101 -8.95 29.41 20.71
N TYR A 102 -9.65 28.71 19.81
CA TYR A 102 -10.52 27.59 20.18
C TYR A 102 -9.75 26.26 20.32
N LYS A 103 -8.66 26.07 19.56
CA LYS A 103 -7.74 24.94 19.74
C LYS A 103 -6.87 25.14 20.99
N GLN A 104 -6.46 26.38 21.28
CA GLN A 104 -5.76 26.75 22.52
C GLN A 104 -6.49 26.27 23.79
N ASP A 105 -7.82 26.45 23.87
CA ASP A 105 -8.62 25.99 25.01
C ASP A 105 -8.60 24.45 25.16
N ARG A 106 -8.71 23.73 24.04
CA ARG A 106 -8.64 22.25 24.01
C ARG A 106 -7.25 21.75 24.41
N MET A 107 -6.19 22.39 23.93
CA MET A 107 -4.79 22.07 24.27
C MET A 107 -4.49 22.37 25.74
N MET A 108 -4.94 23.53 26.26
CA MET A 108 -4.83 23.89 27.66
C MET A 108 -5.54 22.85 28.56
N THR A 109 -6.73 22.39 28.16
CA THR A 109 -7.47 21.36 28.87
C THR A 109 -6.74 20.00 28.87
N ARG A 110 -6.11 19.61 27.75
CA ARG A 110 -5.23 18.41 27.68
C ARG A 110 -4.06 18.51 28.65
N LEU A 111 -3.33 19.63 28.63
CA LEU A 111 -2.17 19.84 29.49
C LEU A 111 -2.54 19.84 30.98
N TRP A 112 -3.64 20.48 31.38
CA TRP A 112 -4.11 20.41 32.77
C TRP A 112 -4.58 19.01 33.19
N ASN A 113 -5.16 18.23 32.28
CA ASN A 113 -5.46 16.81 32.54
C ASN A 113 -4.17 15.98 32.72
N TYR A 114 -3.11 16.23 31.93
CA TYR A 114 -1.80 15.62 32.17
C TYR A 114 -1.24 15.98 33.57
N VAL A 115 -1.29 17.26 33.96
CA VAL A 115 -0.87 17.71 35.31
C VAL A 115 -1.67 17.02 36.42
N SER A 116 -2.95 16.70 36.19
CA SER A 116 -3.78 15.99 37.18
C SER A 116 -3.28 14.59 37.52
N THR A 117 -2.48 13.93 36.66
CA THR A 117 -1.82 12.66 37.02
C THR A 117 -0.79 12.79 38.15
N PHE A 118 -0.37 14.03 38.47
CA PHE A 118 0.54 14.36 39.57
C PHE A 118 -0.18 15.03 40.77
N SER A 119 -1.52 14.99 40.83
CA SER A 119 -2.31 15.75 41.80
C SER A 119 -3.63 15.07 42.19
N ASN A 120 -4.07 15.24 43.43
CA ASN A 120 -5.37 14.77 43.95
C ASN A 120 -6.56 15.64 43.48
N LEU A 121 -6.39 16.43 42.41
CA LEU A 121 -7.38 17.36 41.85
C LEU A 121 -7.44 17.16 40.34
N SER A 122 -8.64 17.14 39.76
CA SER A 122 -8.86 17.06 38.31
C SER A 122 -8.27 18.25 37.57
N GLY A 123 -7.92 18.06 36.29
CA GLY A 123 -7.32 19.11 35.46
C GLY A 123 -8.14 20.39 35.43
N GLU A 124 -9.47 20.29 35.30
CA GLU A 124 -10.37 21.44 35.35
C GLU A 124 -10.31 22.20 36.70
N LYS A 125 -10.23 21.50 37.84
CA LYS A 125 -10.05 22.17 39.14
C LYS A 125 -8.69 22.85 39.25
N LEU A 126 -7.64 22.26 38.70
CA LEU A 126 -6.30 22.85 38.65
C LEU A 126 -6.25 24.09 37.75
N ARG A 127 -6.92 24.03 36.60
CA ARG A 127 -7.10 25.15 35.67
C ARG A 127 -7.86 26.31 36.33
N GLN A 128 -8.97 26.03 37.01
CA GLN A 128 -9.74 27.03 37.77
C GLN A 128 -8.93 27.65 38.91
N ILE A 129 -8.12 26.85 39.63
CA ILE A 129 -7.19 27.37 40.64
C ILE A 129 -6.16 28.27 39.97
N TYR A 130 -5.45 27.83 38.93
CA TYR A 130 -4.46 28.66 38.23
C TYR A 130 -5.04 29.97 37.69
N SER A 131 -6.26 29.94 37.12
CA SER A 131 -6.96 31.15 36.66
C SER A 131 -7.14 32.17 37.80
N LYS A 132 -7.57 31.73 38.99
CA LYS A 132 -7.64 32.58 40.17
C LYS A 132 -6.26 33.04 40.65
N LEU A 133 -5.26 32.15 40.66
CA LEU A 133 -3.86 32.49 41.02
C LEU A 133 -3.19 33.47 40.05
N LYS A 134 -3.74 33.63 38.85
CA LYS A 134 -3.33 34.59 37.83
C LYS A 134 -4.06 35.93 38.01
N GLN A 135 -5.38 35.90 38.24
CA GLN A 135 -6.17 37.07 38.64
C GLN A 135 -5.64 37.71 39.93
N GLU A 136 -5.35 36.92 40.97
CA GLU A 136 -4.69 37.39 42.20
C GLU A 136 -3.35 38.11 41.92
N GLN A 137 -2.56 37.64 40.94
CA GLN A 137 -1.29 38.30 40.56
C GLN A 137 -1.49 39.55 39.69
N GLU A 138 -2.56 39.62 38.91
CA GLU A 138 -2.93 40.80 38.12
C GLU A 138 -3.56 41.89 39.02
N GLU A 139 -4.26 41.50 40.09
CA GLU A 139 -4.80 42.38 41.14
C GLU A 139 -3.71 42.87 42.13
N ASP A 140 -2.82 41.98 42.63
CA ASP A 140 -1.68 42.38 43.49
C ASP A 140 -0.68 43.30 42.74
N ALA A 141 -0.55 43.15 41.42
CA ALA A 141 0.22 44.07 40.57
C ALA A 141 -0.51 45.39 40.26
N GLY A 142 -1.79 45.51 40.65
CA GLY A 142 -2.72 46.58 40.27
C GLY A 142 -3.15 47.50 41.42
N ILE A 143 -2.41 47.60 42.53
CA ILE A 143 -2.80 48.42 43.68
C ILE A 143 -2.34 49.89 43.53
N GLY A 144 -3.29 50.75 43.13
CA GLY A 144 -3.17 52.22 43.12
C GLY A 144 -4.58 52.86 43.09
N PRO A 145 -5.17 53.29 44.23
CA PRO A 145 -6.64 53.31 44.37
C PRO A 145 -7.30 54.69 44.36
N SER A 146 -8.53 54.79 43.82
CA SER A 146 -9.58 55.66 44.36
C SER A 146 -11.00 55.37 43.81
N HIS A 147 -11.87 54.88 44.70
CA HIS A 147 -13.30 55.22 44.93
C HIS A 147 -14.29 55.67 43.82
N ALA A 148 -15.55 55.27 44.09
CA ALA A 148 -16.81 56.02 43.94
C ALA A 148 -17.73 55.74 42.74
N ASN A 149 -18.88 55.15 43.10
CA ASN A 149 -20.22 55.26 42.53
C ASN A 149 -20.49 56.42 41.54
N GLY A 150 -21.27 56.10 40.49
CA GLY A 150 -22.58 56.76 40.36
C GLY A 150 -22.91 57.45 39.03
N THR A 151 -24.04 57.02 38.46
CA THR A 151 -24.95 57.80 37.57
C THR A 151 -24.44 58.33 36.22
N ALA A 152 -25.35 58.38 35.25
CA ALA A 152 -25.16 59.06 33.98
C ALA A 152 -25.37 60.58 34.12
N TYR A 153 -24.82 61.37 33.20
CA TYR A 153 -25.64 62.23 32.33
C TYR A 153 -24.89 62.63 31.05
N CYS A 154 -25.59 63.30 30.13
CA CYS A 154 -25.16 63.56 28.76
C CYS A 154 -24.41 64.90 28.55
N SER A 155 -23.69 64.97 27.41
CA SER A 155 -23.46 66.13 26.53
C SER A 155 -22.92 67.47 27.07
N VAL A 156 -21.88 67.98 26.40
CA VAL A 156 -21.91 69.07 25.39
C VAL A 156 -20.52 69.02 24.71
N ASP A 157 -20.31 68.83 23.41
CA ASP A 157 -20.94 69.25 22.14
C ASP A 157 -20.32 70.55 21.55
N LYS A 158 -20.06 70.54 20.22
CA LYS A 158 -19.69 71.69 19.33
C LYS A 158 -18.27 72.28 19.39
N ASP A 159 -17.70 72.80 18.28
CA ASP A 159 -18.00 72.70 16.83
C ASP A 159 -16.70 72.95 16.03
N GLY A 160 -16.58 72.50 14.77
CA GLY A 160 -15.34 72.70 13.98
C GLY A 160 -15.17 71.94 12.65
N ASP A 161 -16.02 72.24 11.67
CA ASP A 161 -15.85 72.05 10.21
C ASP A 161 -15.41 70.70 9.60
N SER A 162 -16.45 70.00 9.17
CA SER A 162 -16.65 69.23 7.93
C SER A 162 -15.95 69.76 6.64
N ASN A 163 -15.92 69.11 5.48
CA ASN A 163 -16.65 67.92 4.97
C ASN A 163 -16.01 67.38 3.68
N ASN A 164 -15.99 66.05 3.43
CA ASN A 164 -16.31 65.49 2.10
C ASN A 164 -16.49 63.95 2.05
N PHE A 165 -17.73 63.53 1.82
CA PHE A 165 -18.31 62.23 1.44
C PHE A 165 -19.76 62.56 0.95
N PRO A 166 -20.59 61.65 0.37
CA PRO A 166 -20.42 60.25 -0.03
C PRO A 166 -20.66 60.10 -1.57
N PRO A 167 -21.54 59.26 -2.21
CA PRO A 167 -22.88 58.72 -1.84
C PRO A 167 -22.87 57.19 -1.50
N LEU A 168 -23.77 56.55 -0.74
CA LEU A 168 -25.27 56.47 -0.68
C LEU A 168 -25.92 55.55 -1.75
N SER A 169 -27.07 54.86 -1.54
CA SER A 169 -27.80 54.35 -0.34
C SER A 169 -29.11 53.60 -0.75
N ARG A 170 -29.92 53.18 0.25
CA ARG A 170 -31.36 52.70 0.25
C ARG A 170 -31.55 51.19 0.48
N ASN A 171 -32.21 50.66 1.52
CA ASN A 171 -33.00 51.15 2.67
C ASN A 171 -34.55 51.26 2.51
N PHE A 172 -35.31 50.63 3.44
CA PHE A 172 -36.80 50.58 3.62
C PHE A 172 -37.64 49.93 2.50
N GLU A 173 -38.88 49.38 2.69
CA GLU A 173 -39.83 49.20 3.84
C GLU A 173 -40.69 47.90 3.59
N ARG A 174 -41.83 47.48 4.21
CA ARG A 174 -42.86 47.99 5.16
C ARG A 174 -43.35 46.84 6.13
N GLN A 175 -44.64 46.45 6.15
CA GLN A 175 -45.28 45.50 7.10
C GLN A 175 -46.63 44.91 6.61
N ARG A 176 -47.14 43.88 7.32
CA ARG A 176 -48.47 43.21 7.30
C ARG A 176 -48.70 42.19 6.15
N GLY A 177 -49.22 40.97 6.37
CA GLY A 177 -49.48 40.21 7.62
C GLY A 177 -50.80 39.40 7.59
N TYR A 178 -50.90 38.28 8.32
CA TYR A 178 -52.16 37.62 8.69
C TYR A 178 -52.04 36.84 10.02
N LYS A 179 -53.15 36.35 10.59
CA LYS A 179 -53.28 35.84 11.98
C LYS A 179 -53.56 34.33 12.07
N ASN A 180 -53.38 33.79 13.30
CA ASN A 180 -53.97 32.57 13.87
C ASN A 180 -53.40 31.21 13.39
N ALA A 181 -53.28 30.17 14.23
CA ALA A 181 -53.35 30.10 15.71
C ALA A 181 -52.75 28.75 16.23
N ALA A 182 -52.43 28.72 17.53
CA ALA A 182 -52.38 27.56 18.46
C ALA A 182 -51.58 26.26 18.10
N ALA A 183 -50.88 25.58 19.02
CA ALA A 183 -50.47 25.93 20.39
C ALA A 183 -49.32 25.00 20.88
N TYR A 184 -48.49 25.51 21.80
CA TYR A 184 -47.62 24.76 22.74
C TYR A 184 -48.42 24.45 24.04
N PRO A 185 -47.92 23.72 25.07
CA PRO A 185 -46.55 23.22 25.31
C PRO A 185 -46.43 21.74 25.75
N MET A 186 -45.20 21.31 26.09
CA MET A 186 -44.91 20.10 26.87
C MET A 186 -45.39 20.21 28.33
N SER A 187 -45.76 19.07 28.94
CA SER A 187 -45.51 18.82 30.37
C SER A 187 -45.48 17.32 30.70
N GLN A 188 -44.70 16.96 31.72
CA GLN A 188 -44.79 15.74 32.55
C GLN A 188 -45.30 16.19 33.93
N PRO A 189 -45.99 15.37 34.77
CA PRO A 189 -45.31 14.23 35.42
C PRO A 189 -46.15 13.05 36.04
N ILE A 190 -45.42 11.96 36.36
CA ILE A 190 -45.52 11.14 37.60
C ILE A 190 -46.71 10.15 37.88
N ASN A 191 -46.31 8.87 38.05
CA ASN A 191 -46.75 7.82 39.01
C ASN A 191 -47.87 6.75 38.77
N ARG A 192 -47.53 5.55 39.29
CA ARG A 192 -48.34 4.40 39.79
C ARG A 192 -49.12 3.49 38.81
N GLY A 193 -48.87 2.17 38.94
CA GLY A 193 -49.69 1.07 38.41
C GLY A 193 -49.02 -0.30 38.64
N HIS A 194 -49.68 -1.21 39.38
CA HIS A 194 -49.17 -2.55 39.72
C HIS A 194 -49.31 -3.59 38.57
N ASP A 195 -48.38 -4.54 38.52
CA ASP A 195 -48.54 -6.02 38.64
C ASP A 195 -49.77 -6.72 37.99
N ALA A 196 -49.73 -7.95 37.45
CA ALA A 196 -48.71 -9.02 37.49
C ALA A 196 -48.84 -9.98 36.28
N GLY A 197 -47.81 -10.80 35.97
CA GLY A 197 -47.87 -11.70 34.79
C GLY A 197 -46.76 -12.77 34.63
N LYS A 198 -46.54 -13.60 35.66
CA LYS A 198 -45.74 -14.87 35.74
C LYS A 198 -44.96 -15.32 34.47
N PHE A 199 -43.63 -15.49 34.54
CA PHE A 199 -42.91 -16.70 35.03
C PHE A 199 -43.43 -18.05 34.46
N GLU A 200 -42.63 -19.03 34.02
CA GLU A 200 -41.20 -19.14 33.67
C GLU A 200 -40.92 -20.59 33.14
N ALA A 201 -39.65 -20.96 32.91
CA ALA A 201 -39.11 -22.33 32.93
C ALA A 201 -39.46 -23.31 31.77
N TRP A 202 -38.59 -24.26 31.36
CA TRP A 202 -37.23 -24.63 31.82
C TRP A 202 -36.39 -25.29 30.70
N LYS A 203 -35.12 -25.65 30.99
CA LYS A 203 -34.19 -26.35 30.06
C LYS A 203 -33.55 -27.61 30.71
N ARG A 204 -33.04 -28.51 29.84
CA ARG A 204 -32.02 -29.58 30.04
C ARG A 204 -32.48 -30.98 30.51
N ARG A 205 -32.15 -32.01 29.71
CA ARG A 205 -31.21 -33.11 30.03
C ARG A 205 -30.87 -33.97 28.78
N PRO A 206 -29.64 -34.49 28.66
CA PRO A 206 -29.25 -35.60 27.75
C PRO A 206 -28.66 -36.79 28.56
N PRO A 207 -28.04 -37.82 27.94
CA PRO A 207 -28.34 -38.54 26.68
C PRO A 207 -28.72 -40.02 26.94
N ASP A 208 -28.95 -40.84 25.91
CA ASP A 208 -28.89 -42.32 26.04
C ASP A 208 -28.44 -43.01 24.73
N ASN A 209 -28.26 -44.34 24.74
CA ASN A 209 -27.36 -45.07 23.84
C ASN A 209 -27.89 -46.46 23.36
N ARG A 210 -27.27 -47.01 22.30
CA ARG A 210 -27.38 -48.39 21.75
C ARG A 210 -28.61 -48.75 20.85
N PRO A 211 -28.54 -49.85 20.04
CA PRO A 211 -28.98 -49.81 18.63
C PRO A 211 -30.01 -50.88 18.21
N PHE A 212 -30.43 -50.89 16.93
CA PHE A 212 -31.06 -52.05 16.26
C PHE A 212 -30.70 -52.18 14.76
N ILE A 213 -31.09 -53.30 14.13
CA ILE A 213 -30.50 -53.86 12.90
C ILE A 213 -31.56 -54.29 11.85
N ASP A 214 -31.40 -53.80 10.61
CA ASP A 214 -31.63 -54.40 9.25
C ASP A 214 -33.01 -55.03 8.80
N ARG A 215 -33.32 -54.84 7.49
CA ARG A 215 -34.28 -55.58 6.59
C ARG A 215 -35.82 -55.31 6.63
N PRO A 216 -36.60 -55.67 5.57
CA PRO A 216 -36.39 -55.42 4.12
C PRO A 216 -37.69 -55.11 3.29
N HIS A 217 -37.54 -54.85 1.97
CA HIS A 217 -38.56 -54.96 0.86
C HIS A 217 -39.67 -53.86 0.77
N ARG A 218 -40.30 -53.53 -0.40
CA ARG A 218 -40.04 -53.80 -1.85
C ARG A 218 -40.76 -52.75 -2.76
N VAL A 219 -40.09 -52.33 -3.86
CA VAL A 219 -40.60 -52.00 -5.23
C VAL A 219 -41.83 -51.08 -5.45
N ARG A 220 -41.64 -49.99 -6.22
CA ARG A 220 -42.35 -49.66 -7.50
C ARG A 220 -41.69 -48.50 -8.28
N GLN A 221 -41.71 -48.58 -9.62
CA GLN A 221 -41.60 -47.43 -10.56
C GLN A 221 -43.00 -47.17 -11.18
N PRO A 222 -43.32 -45.98 -11.73
CA PRO A 222 -42.86 -45.46 -13.04
C PRO A 222 -42.07 -44.12 -12.89
N GLY A 223 -41.62 -43.38 -13.92
CA GLY A 223 -41.78 -43.46 -15.38
C GLY A 223 -42.20 -42.08 -15.95
N PHE A 224 -41.34 -41.41 -16.72
CA PHE A 224 -41.53 -40.02 -17.19
C PHE A 224 -42.01 -39.93 -18.66
N PRO A 225 -43.01 -39.06 -18.97
CA PRO A 225 -43.34 -38.62 -20.33
C PRO A 225 -42.60 -37.31 -20.73
N PRO A 226 -42.49 -36.99 -22.04
CA PRO A 226 -41.71 -35.85 -22.55
C PRO A 226 -42.49 -34.52 -22.62
N LYS A 227 -41.77 -33.41 -22.88
CA LYS A 227 -42.34 -32.08 -23.13
C LYS A 227 -42.84 -31.94 -24.58
N GLN A 228 -43.90 -31.13 -24.78
CA GLN A 228 -44.26 -30.52 -26.05
C GLN A 228 -44.18 -28.99 -25.96
N ASN A 229 -44.00 -28.34 -27.12
CA ASN A 229 -43.98 -26.88 -27.26
C ASN A 229 -45.39 -26.33 -27.50
N PHE A 230 -45.65 -25.08 -27.13
CA PHE A 230 -46.57 -24.21 -27.88
C PHE A 230 -46.14 -22.73 -27.78
N THR A 231 -46.49 -21.97 -28.81
CA THR A 231 -46.13 -20.56 -29.03
C THR A 231 -47.29 -19.60 -28.75
N SER A 232 -46.99 -18.37 -28.33
CA SER A 232 -47.89 -17.22 -28.43
C SER A 232 -47.06 -15.94 -28.67
N ALA A 233 -47.68 -14.84 -29.11
CA ALA A 233 -46.97 -13.68 -29.65
C ALA A 233 -47.66 -12.33 -29.35
N LEU A 234 -46.85 -11.27 -29.27
CA LEU A 234 -47.20 -9.83 -29.41
C LEU A 234 -48.10 -9.23 -28.30
N PRO A 235 -48.06 -7.89 -28.02
CA PRO A 235 -48.08 -6.76 -28.97
C PRO A 235 -46.92 -5.73 -28.86
N LEU A 236 -47.10 -4.58 -29.54
CA LEU A 236 -46.15 -3.48 -29.80
C LEU A 236 -45.99 -2.54 -28.56
N GLU A 237 -45.12 -1.51 -28.52
CA GLU A 237 -45.17 -0.24 -29.29
C GLU A 237 -43.85 0.58 -29.38
N SER A 238 -43.65 1.22 -30.55
CA SER A 238 -42.99 2.53 -30.84
C SER A 238 -41.57 2.90 -30.33
N GLY A 239 -40.72 3.46 -31.22
CA GLY A 239 -39.61 4.36 -30.80
C GLY A 239 -38.36 4.50 -31.71
N CYS A 240 -38.40 5.38 -32.73
CA CYS A 240 -37.26 6.03 -33.43
C CYS A 240 -35.99 5.22 -33.82
N GLY A 241 -36.03 4.66 -35.03
CA GLY A 241 -35.07 4.82 -36.14
C GLY A 241 -33.56 5.08 -35.95
N ILE A 242 -32.75 4.28 -36.64
CA ILE A 242 -31.38 4.58 -37.08
C ILE A 242 -31.34 4.52 -38.61
N ILE A 243 -30.63 5.45 -39.26
CA ILE A 243 -30.36 5.42 -40.70
C ILE A 243 -29.04 4.69 -40.95
N VAL A 244 -29.07 3.67 -41.80
CA VAL A 244 -27.86 2.98 -42.31
C VAL A 244 -27.70 3.33 -43.78
N ILE A 245 -26.51 3.81 -44.16
CA ILE A 245 -26.10 4.01 -45.55
C ILE A 245 -25.18 2.85 -45.91
N CYS A 246 -25.65 1.93 -46.74
CA CYS A 246 -24.79 0.93 -47.37
C CYS A 246 -24.12 1.53 -48.60
N PHE A 247 -22.87 1.17 -48.84
CA PHE A 247 -22.24 1.27 -50.15
C PHE A 247 -22.00 -0.15 -50.68
N ASP A 248 -22.46 -0.41 -51.90
CA ASP A 248 -22.20 -1.67 -52.59
C ASP A 248 -20.76 -1.72 -53.10
N THR A 249 -20.15 -2.90 -53.09
CA THR A 249 -18.83 -3.14 -53.68
C THR A 249 -18.82 -4.48 -54.40
N ASP A 250 -19.22 -4.47 -55.68
CA ASP A 250 -19.17 -5.65 -56.54
C ASP A 250 -18.60 -5.28 -57.91
N SER A 251 -17.33 -5.64 -58.13
CA SER A 251 -16.68 -5.91 -59.43
C SER A 251 -15.18 -6.14 -59.20
N ALA A 252 -14.55 -6.92 -60.08
CA ALA A 252 -13.24 -7.51 -59.84
C ALA A 252 -12.32 -7.40 -61.08
N LEU A 253 -11.14 -8.01 -60.94
CA LEU A 253 -10.14 -8.36 -61.95
C LEU A 253 -9.07 -7.32 -62.33
N LEU A 254 -7.98 -7.92 -62.80
CA LEU A 254 -6.68 -7.33 -63.10
C LEU A 254 -6.75 -6.43 -64.34
N GLU A 255 -5.85 -5.44 -64.40
CA GLU A 255 -4.95 -5.36 -65.56
C GLU A 255 -3.58 -4.79 -65.20
N VAL A 256 -2.58 -5.04 -66.04
CA VAL A 256 -1.21 -4.53 -65.95
C VAL A 256 -0.95 -3.70 -67.20
N ILE A 257 -0.51 -2.45 -67.06
CA ILE A 257 0.29 -1.73 -68.08
C ILE A 257 0.90 -0.44 -67.48
N HIS A 258 1.84 0.15 -68.21
CA HIS A 258 2.77 1.21 -67.80
C HIS A 258 2.53 2.52 -68.60
N TYR A 259 3.39 3.54 -68.41
CA TYR A 259 3.46 4.85 -69.13
C TYR A 259 2.34 5.89 -68.86
N GLU A 260 2.58 7.02 -68.18
CA GLU A 260 3.33 8.26 -68.56
C GLU A 260 2.42 9.40 -69.12
N SER A 261 2.89 10.65 -69.01
CA SER A 261 2.48 11.85 -69.78
C SER A 261 1.27 12.72 -69.34
N THR A 262 1.53 13.60 -68.37
CA THR A 262 1.48 15.09 -68.46
C THR A 262 0.42 15.80 -69.33
N VAL A 263 -0.24 16.87 -68.78
CA VAL A 263 -0.27 18.29 -69.30
C VAL A 263 -1.44 19.16 -68.76
N LYS A 264 -1.11 20.36 -68.20
CA LYS A 264 -1.97 21.56 -67.92
C LYS A 264 -3.08 21.41 -66.84
N LEU A 265 -3.56 22.46 -66.15
CA LEU A 265 -3.33 23.92 -66.23
C LEU A 265 -3.41 24.62 -64.82
N LYS A 266 -2.93 25.87 -64.74
CA LYS A 266 -2.80 26.82 -63.59
C LYS A 266 -4.05 26.97 -62.69
N ALA A 267 -4.02 27.51 -61.45
CA ALA A 267 -3.07 28.41 -60.74
C ALA A 267 -3.14 28.19 -59.19
N ALA A 268 -2.39 28.85 -58.28
CA ALA A 268 -1.48 30.01 -58.36
C ALA A 268 -0.42 30.03 -57.22
N VAL A 269 0.74 30.70 -57.47
CA VAL A 269 1.60 31.50 -56.53
C VAL A 269 1.90 30.89 -55.14
N ASN A 270 3.11 30.35 -54.87
CA ASN A 270 4.37 31.03 -54.44
C ASN A 270 4.27 31.77 -53.09
N HIS A 271 5.28 31.81 -52.20
CA HIS A 271 6.74 31.60 -52.37
C HIS A 271 7.37 30.72 -51.28
N LEU A 272 8.29 29.79 -51.64
CA LEU A 272 9.31 29.25 -50.72
C LEU A 272 10.47 28.50 -51.44
N TYR A 273 11.32 29.19 -52.22
CA TYR A 273 12.56 28.67 -52.85
C TYR A 273 13.56 29.84 -53.02
N THR A 274 14.90 29.75 -52.93
CA THR A 274 15.88 28.76 -52.38
C THR A 274 17.31 29.37 -52.45
N SER A 275 18.28 28.81 -51.72
CA SER A 275 19.73 28.64 -52.03
C SER A 275 20.51 29.71 -52.85
N THR A 276 21.74 30.08 -52.48
CA THR A 276 22.92 29.19 -52.73
C THR A 276 24.22 29.65 -52.02
N LYS A 277 25.09 28.66 -51.76
CA LYS A 277 26.57 28.64 -51.75
C LYS A 277 27.39 29.92 -51.45
N ALA A 278 28.17 29.79 -50.36
CA ALA A 278 29.65 29.85 -50.31
C ALA A 278 30.40 31.21 -50.31
N GLU A 279 31.69 31.08 -49.95
CA GLU A 279 32.81 32.03 -49.94
C GLU A 279 32.92 33.02 -48.76
N ASP A 280 34.11 32.97 -48.15
CA ASP A 280 34.71 33.84 -47.13
C ASP A 280 35.93 34.46 -47.81
N PRO A 281 36.23 35.77 -47.68
CA PRO A 281 37.44 36.08 -46.90
C PRO A 281 37.50 37.48 -46.22
N THR A 282 37.85 37.47 -44.92
CA THR A 282 38.87 38.37 -44.27
C THR A 282 38.59 39.89 -44.03
N TRP A 283 39.50 40.49 -43.25
CA TRP A 283 39.64 41.90 -42.78
C TRP A 283 38.78 42.26 -41.54
N ASP A 284 39.27 42.22 -40.27
CA ASP A 284 40.51 42.77 -39.62
C ASP A 284 40.38 44.30 -39.37
N THR A 285 40.60 44.89 -38.17
CA THR A 285 41.79 44.81 -37.28
C THR A 285 41.53 45.18 -35.80
N ASP A 286 42.31 44.54 -34.89
CA ASP A 286 42.96 44.98 -33.62
C ASP A 286 42.29 45.98 -32.61
N TRP A 287 42.67 46.10 -31.32
CA TRP A 287 44.03 46.15 -30.73
C TRP A 287 44.23 45.33 -29.42
N LEU A 288 45.28 44.48 -29.42
CA LEU A 288 46.40 44.33 -28.45
C LEU A 288 46.17 44.53 -26.91
N SER A 289 46.78 43.76 -25.97
CA SER A 289 48.17 43.23 -25.94
C SER A 289 48.39 42.02 -24.96
N ARG A 290 49.63 41.49 -24.89
CA ARG A 290 50.13 40.31 -24.11
C ARG A 290 51.47 40.70 -23.36
N PRO A 291 52.34 39.85 -22.73
CA PRO A 291 52.37 38.36 -22.62
C PRO A 291 52.88 37.67 -21.30
N LEU A 292 52.80 36.33 -21.36
CA LEU A 292 53.41 35.19 -20.62
C LEU A 292 54.77 35.31 -19.88
N ILE A 293 54.99 34.41 -18.90
CA ILE A 293 56.23 33.63 -18.64
C ILE A 293 55.98 32.37 -17.74
N LYS A 294 56.89 31.37 -17.79
CA LYS A 294 57.03 30.12 -16.96
C LYS A 294 58.55 29.82 -16.85
N PRO A 295 59.15 29.12 -15.83
CA PRO A 295 58.92 27.66 -15.62
C PRO A 295 59.30 27.00 -14.24
N ASN A 296 59.17 25.66 -14.17
CA ASN A 296 59.94 24.65 -13.37
C ASN A 296 59.71 24.42 -11.84
N SER A 297 60.39 23.38 -11.31
CA SER A 297 60.05 22.46 -10.18
C SER A 297 61.27 22.26 -9.21
N PRO A 298 61.39 21.27 -8.26
CA PRO A 298 60.50 20.17 -7.81
C PRO A 298 60.33 20.05 -6.24
N PRO A 299 60.70 19.00 -5.43
CA PRO A 299 59.76 18.42 -4.43
C PRO A 299 60.29 18.10 -2.99
N GLY A 300 59.39 17.62 -2.12
CA GLY A 300 59.66 16.84 -0.89
C GLY A 300 58.34 16.46 -0.19
N LEU A 301 57.97 15.22 0.18
CA LEU A 301 58.56 14.05 0.86
C LEU A 301 58.28 13.94 2.38
N PHE A 302 57.36 13.02 2.69
CA PHE A 302 57.38 12.02 3.80
C PHE A 302 57.00 12.37 5.27
N THR A 303 56.45 11.31 5.91
CA THR A 303 56.46 10.91 7.34
C THR A 303 55.64 11.66 8.42
N THR A 304 54.51 11.02 8.78
CA THR A 304 54.21 10.44 10.12
C THR A 304 54.75 11.11 11.41
N GLY A 305 53.88 11.41 12.38
CA GLY A 305 54.30 11.69 13.76
C GLY A 305 53.17 12.00 14.75
N THR A 306 53.02 11.15 15.76
CA THR A 306 52.08 11.17 16.89
C THR A 306 51.95 12.48 17.71
N GLN A 307 50.71 12.72 18.18
CA GLN A 307 50.19 13.55 19.30
C GLN A 307 51.18 14.01 20.41
N PRO A 308 50.85 15.15 21.08
CA PRO A 308 50.15 15.03 22.38
C PRO A 308 48.89 15.93 22.54
N LEU A 309 48.36 15.99 23.77
CA LEU A 309 46.99 16.36 24.14
C LEU A 309 46.73 17.87 24.42
N ASN A 310 45.44 18.21 24.52
CA ASN A 310 44.84 19.36 25.22
C ASN A 310 45.09 20.80 24.72
N THR A 311 44.07 21.38 24.08
CA THR A 311 43.28 22.49 24.68
C THR A 311 41.85 22.50 24.12
N LEU A 312 40.87 22.88 24.94
CA LEU A 312 39.51 23.19 24.50
C LEU A 312 39.45 24.64 24.00
N PRO A 313 38.66 24.92 22.94
CA PRO A 313 37.64 25.94 23.15
C PRO A 313 36.26 25.64 22.54
N LYS A 314 35.23 26.07 23.29
CA LYS A 314 33.96 26.68 22.86
C LYS A 314 33.20 26.05 21.67
N LYS A 315 32.03 25.48 21.98
CA LYS A 315 30.97 25.15 21.01
C LYS A 315 30.51 26.40 20.25
N GLU A 316 30.84 26.52 18.96
CA GLU A 316 30.12 27.44 18.08
C GLU A 316 28.72 26.91 17.77
N LYS A 317 27.74 27.82 17.72
CA LYS A 317 26.36 27.48 17.35
C LYS A 317 26.30 27.24 15.84
N ARG A 318 26.24 25.97 15.42
CA ARG A 318 25.80 25.63 14.05
C ARG A 318 24.38 26.16 13.84
N GLN A 319 24.24 27.31 13.20
CA GLN A 319 22.97 27.81 12.68
C GLN A 319 22.44 26.81 11.65
N ARG A 320 21.50 25.95 12.07
CA ARG A 320 20.68 25.22 11.10
C ARG A 320 19.75 26.25 10.46
N HIS A 321 20.06 26.65 9.24
CA HIS A 321 19.12 27.32 8.36
C HIS A 321 18.02 26.32 7.97
N THR A 322 17.07 26.11 8.88
CA THR A 322 15.85 25.38 8.57
C THR A 322 14.95 26.34 7.79
N SER A 323 15.11 26.35 6.47
CA SER A 323 14.21 27.06 5.56
C SER A 323 12.84 26.36 5.56
N LEU A 324 12.06 26.60 6.61
CA LEU A 324 10.70 26.09 6.71
C LEU A 324 9.84 26.84 5.68
N LEU A 325 9.35 26.11 4.68
CA LEU A 325 8.33 26.62 3.77
C LEU A 325 7.07 26.85 4.59
N LEU A 326 6.63 28.11 4.68
CA LEU A 326 5.32 28.49 5.22
C LEU A 326 4.23 27.82 4.39
N PHE A 327 3.66 26.72 4.91
CA PHE A 327 2.42 26.17 4.41
C PHE A 327 1.26 26.94 5.03
N ASP A 328 0.73 27.86 4.23
CA ASP A 328 -0.48 28.66 4.46
C ASP A 328 -1.69 27.75 4.79
N GLN A 329 -1.96 27.49 6.07
CA GLN A 329 -3.18 26.83 6.53
C GLN A 329 -4.36 27.80 6.44
N LYS A 330 -4.88 27.99 5.22
CA LYS A 330 -6.21 28.57 5.03
C LYS A 330 -7.27 27.71 5.74
N SER A 331 -8.08 28.35 6.57
CA SER A 331 -9.20 27.73 7.27
C SER A 331 -10.13 26.98 6.31
N PRO A 332 -10.60 25.76 6.62
CA PRO A 332 -11.44 24.97 5.74
C PRO A 332 -12.85 25.58 5.62
N GLN A 333 -13.09 26.33 4.54
CA GLN A 333 -14.44 26.73 4.17
C GLN A 333 -15.24 25.53 3.64
N SER A 334 -16.56 25.63 3.79
CA SER A 334 -17.56 24.60 3.49
C SER A 334 -17.31 23.75 2.22
N GLY A 335 -17.17 22.44 2.40
CA GLY A 335 -17.07 21.47 1.30
C GLY A 335 -15.75 20.72 1.27
N ALA A 336 -15.48 19.91 2.30
CA ALA A 336 -14.29 19.08 2.41
C ALA A 336 -14.24 18.03 1.28
N LYS A 337 -13.57 18.36 0.17
CA LYS A 337 -13.08 17.37 -0.78
C LYS A 337 -12.00 16.54 -0.09
N MET A 338 -12.02 15.24 -0.33
CA MET A 338 -11.01 14.30 0.19
C MET A 338 -9.60 14.72 -0.26
N ASP A 339 -8.65 14.79 0.67
CA ASP A 339 -7.31 15.39 0.51
C ASP A 339 -6.36 14.57 -0.38
N TYR A 340 -6.69 14.47 -1.67
CA TYR A 340 -5.84 13.90 -2.71
C TYR A 340 -4.84 14.96 -3.20
N VAL A 341 -3.54 14.64 -3.13
CA VAL A 341 -2.48 15.44 -3.77
C VAL A 341 -2.56 15.25 -5.29
N TYR A 342 -3.37 16.08 -5.95
CA TYR A 342 -3.58 16.02 -7.39
C TYR A 342 -2.33 16.49 -8.17
N GLY A 343 -1.96 15.71 -9.19
CA GLY A 343 -0.99 16.10 -10.21
C GLY A 343 -1.60 15.93 -11.61
N PRO A 344 -1.23 16.76 -12.60
CA PRO A 344 -1.77 16.68 -13.95
C PRO A 344 -1.37 15.39 -14.67
N GLY A 345 -2.24 14.92 -15.57
CA GLY A 345 -2.05 13.66 -16.28
C GLY A 345 -2.31 12.42 -15.42
N ARG A 346 -1.73 11.28 -15.79
CA ARG A 346 -1.82 10.01 -15.06
C ARG A 346 -0.50 9.76 -14.33
N ASN A 347 -0.55 9.40 -13.04
CA ASN A 347 0.64 8.96 -12.31
C ASN A 347 1.32 7.78 -13.02
N HIS A 348 2.63 7.89 -13.22
CA HIS A 348 3.48 6.84 -13.76
C HIS A 348 3.90 5.93 -12.60
N LEU A 349 3.14 4.85 -12.35
CA LEU A 349 3.43 3.92 -11.26
C LEU A 349 4.49 2.88 -11.68
N PHE A 350 5.74 3.10 -11.23
CA PHE A 350 6.93 2.27 -11.50
C PHE A 350 7.61 1.78 -10.20
N VAL A 351 6.84 1.67 -9.11
CA VAL A 351 7.25 0.88 -7.94
C VAL A 351 7.02 -0.60 -8.24
N PRO A 352 7.83 -1.53 -7.69
CA PRO A 352 7.67 -2.96 -7.97
C PRO A 352 6.57 -3.60 -7.09
N GLY A 353 5.34 -3.10 -7.21
CA GLY A 353 4.18 -3.52 -6.41
C GLY A 353 3.86 -2.55 -5.25
N PRO A 354 2.62 -1.99 -5.15
CA PRO A 354 1.50 -2.15 -6.09
C PRO A 354 1.82 -1.69 -7.52
N VAL A 355 1.11 -2.25 -8.50
CA VAL A 355 1.32 -1.97 -9.94
C VAL A 355 0.07 -1.40 -10.61
N ASN A 356 0.19 -1.02 -11.88
CA ASN A 356 -0.93 -0.53 -12.70
C ASN A 356 -1.98 -1.64 -12.91
N ILE A 357 -3.24 -1.37 -12.55
CA ILE A 357 -4.36 -2.30 -12.73
C ILE A 357 -4.97 -2.12 -14.14
N PRO A 358 -5.27 -3.18 -14.89
CA PRO A 358 -5.95 -3.08 -16.19
C PRO A 358 -7.35 -2.48 -16.04
N GLU A 359 -7.79 -1.66 -17.01
CA GLU A 359 -9.15 -1.13 -16.96
C GLU A 359 -10.27 -2.18 -16.93
N PRO A 360 -10.19 -3.34 -17.64
CA PRO A 360 -11.21 -4.39 -17.52
C PRO A 360 -11.31 -4.94 -16.09
N VAL A 361 -10.18 -5.02 -15.37
CA VAL A 361 -10.11 -5.46 -13.97
C VAL A 361 -10.73 -4.40 -13.05
N LEU A 362 -10.42 -3.11 -13.27
CA LEU A 362 -11.10 -2.01 -12.55
C LEU A 362 -12.62 -2.04 -12.78
N ARG A 363 -13.07 -2.28 -14.01
CA ARG A 363 -14.50 -2.40 -14.36
C ARG A 363 -15.15 -3.63 -13.71
N ALA A 364 -14.47 -4.77 -13.64
CA ALA A 364 -14.98 -5.99 -12.98
C ALA A 364 -15.15 -5.82 -11.46
N MET A 365 -14.26 -5.03 -10.82
CA MET A 365 -14.33 -4.70 -9.39
C MET A 365 -15.32 -3.59 -9.04
N ASN A 366 -15.78 -2.80 -10.03
CA ASN A 366 -16.76 -1.73 -9.84
C ASN A 366 -18.18 -2.28 -9.66
N ARG A 367 -18.43 -2.88 -8.49
CA ARG A 367 -19.67 -3.58 -8.12
C ARG A 367 -19.97 -3.47 -6.63
N ASN A 368 -21.27 -3.51 -6.30
CA ASN A 368 -21.74 -3.67 -4.93
C ASN A 368 -21.33 -5.05 -4.37
N ASN A 369 -21.47 -5.24 -3.06
CA ASN A 369 -21.34 -6.55 -2.42
C ASN A 369 -22.46 -7.49 -2.84
N GLU A 370 -22.18 -8.80 -2.77
CA GLU A 370 -23.09 -9.90 -3.00
C GLU A 370 -23.01 -10.87 -1.81
N ASP A 371 -24.04 -11.70 -1.59
CA ASP A 371 -23.96 -12.77 -0.60
C ASP A 371 -22.98 -13.87 -1.07
N TYR A 372 -21.90 -14.07 -0.33
CA TYR A 372 -20.90 -15.09 -0.61
C TYR A 372 -21.39 -16.54 -0.40
N ARG A 373 -22.57 -16.72 0.21
CA ARG A 373 -23.27 -18.01 0.33
C ARG A 373 -24.27 -18.26 -0.80
N SER A 374 -24.56 -17.26 -1.63
CA SER A 374 -25.38 -17.43 -2.84
C SER A 374 -24.67 -18.35 -3.85
N PRO A 375 -25.40 -19.05 -4.75
CA PRO A 375 -24.78 -20.02 -5.68
C PRO A 375 -23.72 -19.44 -6.63
N ALA A 376 -23.74 -18.12 -6.89
CA ALA A 376 -22.83 -17.47 -7.82
C ALA A 376 -21.37 -17.48 -7.35
N VAL A 377 -21.12 -17.21 -6.06
CA VAL A 377 -19.76 -17.02 -5.53
C VAL A 377 -18.97 -18.34 -5.43
N PRO A 378 -19.54 -19.47 -4.98
CA PRO A 378 -18.89 -20.78 -5.07
C PRO A 378 -18.62 -21.20 -6.52
N ALA A 379 -19.56 -20.94 -7.45
CA ALA A 379 -19.39 -21.25 -8.87
C ALA A 379 -18.23 -20.44 -9.50
N LEU A 380 -18.19 -19.12 -9.27
CA LEU A 380 -17.07 -18.26 -9.66
C LEU A 380 -15.76 -18.79 -9.09
N THR A 381 -15.70 -19.01 -7.78
CA THR A 381 -14.47 -19.41 -7.08
C THR A 381 -13.95 -20.76 -7.59
N LYS A 382 -14.83 -21.70 -7.97
CA LYS A 382 -14.41 -22.97 -8.59
C LYS A 382 -13.64 -22.75 -9.90
N THR A 383 -14.04 -21.77 -10.73
CA THR A 383 -13.26 -21.43 -11.95
C THR A 383 -11.90 -20.82 -11.61
N LEU A 384 -11.85 -19.95 -10.59
CA LEU A 384 -10.62 -19.32 -10.13
C LEU A 384 -9.62 -20.35 -9.61
N LEU A 385 -10.06 -21.36 -8.85
CA LEU A 385 -9.17 -22.39 -8.31
C LEU A 385 -8.53 -23.26 -9.42
N GLU A 386 -9.28 -23.66 -10.45
CA GLU A 386 -8.69 -24.43 -11.56
C GLU A 386 -7.81 -23.58 -12.49
N ASP A 387 -8.14 -22.30 -12.70
CA ASP A 387 -7.32 -21.42 -13.52
C ASP A 387 -6.05 -20.91 -12.81
N VAL A 388 -6.09 -20.72 -11.49
CA VAL A 388 -4.89 -20.37 -10.70
C VAL A 388 -3.82 -21.47 -10.81
N LYS A 389 -4.20 -22.75 -10.90
CA LYS A 389 -3.23 -23.84 -11.11
C LYS A 389 -2.41 -23.67 -12.40
N LYS A 390 -2.99 -23.08 -13.45
CA LYS A 390 -2.30 -22.81 -14.73
C LYS A 390 -1.17 -21.79 -14.58
N ILE A 391 -1.39 -20.70 -13.83
CA ILE A 391 -0.37 -19.64 -13.64
C ILE A 391 0.76 -20.04 -12.68
N PHE A 392 0.56 -21.06 -11.85
CA PHE A 392 1.61 -21.73 -11.09
C PHE A 392 2.30 -22.87 -11.88
N LYS A 393 1.82 -23.16 -13.10
CA LYS A 393 2.16 -24.34 -13.92
C LYS A 393 2.17 -25.63 -13.07
N THR A 394 1.03 -25.91 -12.43
CA THR A 394 0.78 -27.15 -11.67
C THR A 394 -0.51 -27.84 -12.14
N THR A 395 -0.50 -29.16 -12.05
CA THR A 395 -1.65 -30.05 -12.18
C THR A 395 -2.01 -30.66 -10.82
N SER A 396 -1.00 -30.93 -9.98
CA SER A 396 -1.11 -31.63 -8.70
C SER A 396 -1.48 -30.73 -7.51
N GLY A 397 -1.17 -29.44 -7.60
CA GLY A 397 -1.28 -28.48 -6.50
C GLY A 397 -2.71 -28.08 -6.16
N THR A 398 -2.96 -27.85 -4.87
CA THR A 398 -4.20 -27.28 -4.36
C THR A 398 -3.99 -25.79 -4.04
N PRO A 399 -4.65 -24.87 -4.76
CA PRO A 399 -4.58 -23.44 -4.45
C PRO A 399 -5.54 -23.04 -3.33
N PHE A 400 -5.18 -21.97 -2.62
CA PHE A 400 -5.92 -21.30 -1.56
C PHE A 400 -5.93 -19.80 -1.84
N LEU A 401 -7.13 -19.20 -1.86
CA LEU A 401 -7.33 -17.77 -2.03
C LEU A 401 -7.60 -17.16 -0.65
N ILE A 402 -6.59 -16.54 -0.05
CA ILE A 402 -6.65 -16.04 1.33
C ILE A 402 -6.81 -14.51 1.28
N PRO A 403 -7.83 -13.91 1.94
CA PRO A 403 -8.01 -12.46 1.97
C PRO A 403 -6.97 -11.81 2.91
N THR A 404 -5.77 -11.59 2.37
CA THR A 404 -4.57 -11.17 3.12
C THR A 404 -3.51 -10.60 2.16
N THR A 405 -2.30 -10.32 2.64
CA THR A 405 -1.15 -9.85 1.85
C THR A 405 -0.15 -10.98 1.60
N GLY A 406 0.94 -10.72 0.85
CA GLY A 406 2.05 -11.67 0.71
C GLY A 406 2.63 -12.15 2.04
N THR A 407 2.67 -11.29 3.06
CA THR A 407 3.15 -11.63 4.42
C THR A 407 2.24 -12.63 5.14
N GLY A 408 0.91 -12.58 4.90
CA GLY A 408 -0.02 -13.59 5.40
C GLY A 408 0.02 -14.89 4.60
N ALA A 409 0.37 -14.82 3.31
CA ALA A 409 0.65 -16.01 2.51
C ALA A 409 1.93 -16.74 2.97
N TRP A 410 2.99 -15.99 3.34
CA TRP A 410 4.17 -16.52 4.03
C TRP A 410 3.82 -17.23 5.34
N GLU A 411 3.01 -16.57 6.19
CA GLU A 411 2.59 -17.14 7.48
C GLU A 411 1.78 -18.43 7.30
N SER A 412 0.86 -18.43 6.34
CA SER A 412 0.06 -19.60 6.00
C SER A 412 0.94 -20.75 5.49
N ALA A 413 1.92 -20.49 4.62
CA ALA A 413 2.86 -21.51 4.14
C ALA A 413 3.64 -22.18 5.28
N LEU A 414 4.18 -21.37 6.20
CA LEU A 414 4.96 -21.85 7.35
C LEU A 414 4.09 -22.60 8.38
N THR A 415 3.04 -21.95 8.89
CA THR A 415 2.20 -22.49 9.97
C THR A 415 1.42 -23.73 9.56
N ASN A 416 1.09 -23.89 8.27
CA ASN A 416 0.45 -25.11 7.79
C ASN A 416 1.42 -26.27 7.59
N THR A 417 2.72 -26.05 7.38
CA THR A 417 3.64 -27.15 7.03
C THR A 417 4.63 -27.56 8.12
N LEU A 418 4.86 -26.69 9.11
CA LEU A 418 5.90 -26.85 10.13
C LEU A 418 5.35 -26.82 11.57
N SER A 419 6.18 -27.23 12.53
CA SER A 419 5.96 -27.16 13.98
C SER A 419 7.02 -26.25 14.64
N PRO A 420 6.71 -25.58 15.77
CA PRO A 420 7.72 -24.83 16.51
C PRO A 420 8.89 -25.75 16.91
N GLY A 421 10.12 -25.27 16.72
CA GLY A 421 11.36 -26.03 16.87
C GLY A 421 11.83 -26.78 15.62
N ASP A 422 11.01 -26.94 14.57
CA ASP A 422 11.47 -27.51 13.30
C ASP A 422 12.57 -26.64 12.67
N ARG A 423 13.59 -27.29 12.10
CA ARG A 423 14.73 -26.61 11.45
C ARG A 423 14.39 -26.23 10.02
N THR A 424 14.62 -24.98 9.64
CA THR A 424 14.54 -24.51 8.24
C THR A 424 15.91 -24.04 7.75
N VAL A 425 16.14 -24.05 6.44
CA VAL A 425 17.25 -23.31 5.80
C VAL A 425 16.65 -22.18 5.00
N SER A 426 17.14 -20.94 5.18
CA SER A 426 16.60 -19.78 4.48
C SER A 426 17.69 -18.76 4.11
N PHE A 427 17.51 -18.04 3.00
CA PHE A 427 18.57 -17.27 2.35
C PHE A 427 18.36 -15.76 2.51
N LEU A 428 19.27 -15.08 3.21
CA LEU A 428 19.22 -13.62 3.39
C LEU A 428 20.00 -12.93 2.25
N ILE A 429 19.26 -12.38 1.28
CA ILE A 429 19.84 -11.72 0.08
C ILE A 429 19.30 -10.30 -0.18
N GLY A 430 18.34 -9.86 0.64
CA GLY A 430 17.69 -8.56 0.54
C GLY A 430 16.66 -8.33 1.66
N GLN A 431 15.73 -7.38 1.45
CA GLN A 431 14.79 -6.99 2.49
C GLN A 431 13.62 -7.96 2.65
N PHE A 432 13.12 -8.55 1.56
CA PHE A 432 11.94 -9.42 1.63
C PHE A 432 12.31 -10.80 2.20
N SER A 433 13.47 -11.33 1.79
CA SER A 433 14.09 -12.49 2.44
C SER A 433 14.36 -12.27 3.94
N LEU A 434 14.91 -11.12 4.33
CA LEU A 434 15.13 -10.77 5.74
C LEU A 434 13.83 -10.74 6.55
N LEU A 435 12.75 -10.17 6.00
CA LEU A 435 11.44 -10.13 6.66
C LEU A 435 10.81 -11.52 6.81
N TRP A 436 10.97 -12.40 5.82
CA TRP A 436 10.47 -13.78 5.93
C TRP A 436 11.29 -14.62 6.92
N ILE A 437 12.58 -14.32 7.11
CA ILE A 437 13.43 -14.91 8.16
C ILE A 437 13.01 -14.43 9.56
N ASP A 438 12.76 -13.14 9.74
CA ASP A 438 12.23 -12.57 10.99
C ASP A 438 10.87 -13.20 11.36
N GLN A 439 9.96 -13.36 10.39
CA GLN A 439 8.69 -14.06 10.62
C GLN A 439 8.90 -15.54 11.02
N GLN A 440 9.79 -16.27 10.36
CA GLN A 440 10.11 -17.66 10.73
C GLN A 440 10.63 -17.76 12.17
N GLN A 441 11.50 -16.83 12.59
CA GLN A 441 12.04 -16.80 13.95
C GLN A 441 10.97 -16.46 14.99
N ARG A 442 10.08 -15.50 14.71
CA ARG A 442 8.96 -15.13 15.61
C ARG A 442 7.93 -16.26 15.78
N LEU A 443 7.72 -17.06 14.75
CA LEU A 443 6.87 -18.26 14.80
C LEU A 443 7.52 -19.45 15.53
N GLY A 444 8.78 -19.31 15.95
CA GLY A 444 9.50 -20.29 16.76
C GLY A 444 10.17 -21.41 15.97
N PHE A 445 10.45 -21.22 14.68
CA PHE A 445 11.25 -22.17 13.90
C PHE A 445 12.76 -21.97 14.13
N ASN A 446 13.54 -23.04 14.00
CA ASN A 446 14.99 -23.01 14.12
C ASN A 446 15.63 -22.69 12.76
N VAL A 447 15.77 -21.40 12.45
CA VAL A 447 16.18 -20.92 11.12
C VAL A 447 17.70 -20.92 10.96
N ASP A 448 18.20 -21.80 10.10
CA ASP A 448 19.58 -21.83 9.64
C ASP A 448 19.74 -20.85 8.46
N VAL A 449 20.27 -19.65 8.78
CA VAL A 449 20.35 -18.53 7.83
C VAL A 449 21.62 -18.59 6.98
N VAL A 450 21.44 -18.61 5.66
CA VAL A 450 22.51 -18.50 4.67
C VAL A 450 22.48 -17.08 4.10
N GLU A 451 23.35 -16.20 4.59
CA GLU A 451 23.46 -14.81 4.09
C GLU A 451 24.38 -14.71 2.87
N SER A 452 24.06 -13.80 1.95
CA SER A 452 24.93 -13.35 0.86
C SER A 452 24.89 -11.81 0.74
N ASP A 453 25.86 -11.20 0.05
CA ASP A 453 25.83 -9.75 -0.17
C ASP A 453 24.61 -9.30 -0.99
N TRP A 454 24.04 -8.16 -0.64
CA TRP A 454 22.83 -7.66 -1.31
C TRP A 454 23.14 -7.30 -2.77
N GLY A 455 22.51 -8.03 -3.69
CA GLY A 455 22.85 -8.04 -5.11
C GLY A 455 23.40 -9.39 -5.61
N GLN A 456 23.69 -10.33 -4.71
CA GLN A 456 24.01 -11.72 -5.01
C GLN A 456 22.77 -12.62 -4.84
N GLY A 457 22.78 -13.77 -5.53
CA GLY A 457 21.80 -14.84 -5.32
C GLY A 457 22.06 -15.66 -4.05
N ALA A 458 21.13 -16.57 -3.77
CA ALA A 458 21.26 -17.56 -2.70
C ALA A 458 22.53 -18.41 -2.88
N ASN A 459 23.32 -18.56 -1.82
CA ASN A 459 24.52 -19.41 -1.86
C ASN A 459 24.12 -20.90 -1.81
N LEU A 460 24.07 -21.53 -2.98
CA LEU A 460 23.65 -22.92 -3.14
C LEU A 460 24.73 -23.95 -2.77
N ASP A 461 26.01 -23.57 -2.71
CA ASP A 461 27.09 -24.45 -2.30
C ASP A 461 27.04 -24.69 -0.77
N ILE A 462 26.66 -23.66 -0.01
CA ILE A 462 26.36 -23.78 1.43
C ILE A 462 25.09 -24.63 1.64
N LEU A 463 24.07 -24.50 0.78
CA LEU A 463 22.89 -25.39 0.84
C LEU A 463 23.28 -26.86 0.61
N ALA A 464 24.06 -27.15 -0.44
CA ALA A 464 24.55 -28.48 -0.75
C ALA A 464 25.34 -29.08 0.43
N SER A 465 26.22 -28.29 1.04
CA SER A 465 27.00 -28.69 2.22
C SER A 465 26.10 -29.05 3.41
N LYS A 466 25.13 -28.18 3.74
CA LYS A 466 24.18 -28.40 4.85
C LYS A 466 23.30 -29.64 4.65
N LEU A 467 22.90 -29.95 3.42
CA LEU A 467 22.09 -31.12 3.09
C LEU A 467 22.93 -32.42 3.06
N ALA A 468 24.22 -32.34 2.74
CA ALA A 468 25.16 -33.45 2.85
C ALA A 468 25.42 -33.85 4.33
N GLU A 469 25.52 -32.85 5.21
CA GLU A 469 25.72 -33.04 6.66
C GLU A 469 24.48 -33.58 7.37
N ASP A 470 23.27 -33.21 6.91
CA ASP A 470 21.99 -33.52 7.57
C ASP A 470 21.47 -34.95 7.31
N THR A 471 22.33 -35.94 7.53
CA THR A 471 22.01 -37.39 7.39
C THR A 471 20.87 -37.88 8.29
N ALA A 472 20.49 -37.11 9.31
CA ALA A 472 19.33 -37.36 10.17
C ALA A 472 18.03 -36.65 9.71
N HIS A 473 18.08 -35.93 8.58
CA HIS A 473 16.98 -35.15 8.01
C HIS A 473 16.29 -34.22 9.03
N THR A 474 17.09 -33.46 9.79
CA THR A 474 16.62 -32.46 10.75
C THR A 474 15.96 -31.26 10.08
N ILE A 475 16.46 -30.85 8.90
CA ILE A 475 15.93 -29.76 8.07
C ILE A 475 14.57 -30.19 7.50
N LYS A 476 13.51 -29.47 7.86
CA LYS A 476 12.13 -29.75 7.44
C LYS A 476 11.70 -28.95 6.23
N ALA A 477 12.26 -27.76 6.03
CA ALA A 477 12.01 -26.93 4.86
C ALA A 477 13.24 -26.13 4.40
N VAL A 478 13.29 -25.87 3.09
CA VAL A 478 14.11 -24.84 2.46
C VAL A 478 13.18 -23.69 2.06
N CYS A 479 13.37 -22.51 2.66
CA CYS A 479 12.52 -21.34 2.48
C CYS A 479 13.27 -20.29 1.64
N ILE A 480 12.91 -20.15 0.36
CA ILE A 480 13.65 -19.31 -0.60
C ILE A 480 12.75 -18.31 -1.34
N VAL A 481 13.20 -17.05 -1.41
CA VAL A 481 12.57 -16.02 -2.24
C VAL A 481 13.01 -16.22 -3.69
N HIS A 482 12.06 -16.41 -4.62
CA HIS A 482 12.38 -16.59 -6.03
C HIS A 482 12.94 -15.30 -6.67
N ASN A 483 12.37 -14.15 -6.33
CA ASN A 483 12.79 -12.84 -6.83
C ASN A 483 12.84 -11.81 -5.68
N GLU A 484 14.04 -11.40 -5.28
CA GLU A 484 14.24 -10.46 -4.18
C GLU A 484 14.00 -9.02 -4.65
N THR A 485 12.78 -8.56 -4.42
CA THR A 485 12.28 -7.27 -4.89
C THR A 485 13.09 -6.05 -4.41
N ALA A 486 13.94 -6.18 -3.37
CA ALA A 486 14.79 -5.09 -2.88
C ALA A 486 16.10 -4.91 -3.67
N THR A 487 16.61 -5.97 -4.31
CA THR A 487 17.93 -5.98 -4.97
C THR A 487 17.88 -6.28 -6.47
N GLY A 488 16.76 -6.79 -7.00
CA GLY A 488 16.66 -7.16 -8.42
C GLY A 488 17.35 -8.49 -8.73
N VAL A 489 17.34 -9.41 -7.77
CA VAL A 489 17.97 -10.74 -7.83
C VAL A 489 16.91 -11.82 -8.04
N THR A 490 17.09 -12.66 -9.06
CA THR A 490 16.32 -13.90 -9.29
C THR A 490 17.15 -15.11 -8.87
N ASN A 491 16.55 -16.05 -8.13
CA ASN A 491 17.18 -17.30 -7.71
C ASN A 491 16.78 -18.47 -8.62
N ASN A 492 17.71 -19.36 -8.95
CA ASN A 492 17.42 -20.52 -9.80
C ASN A 492 16.83 -21.68 -8.96
N LEU A 493 15.51 -21.84 -8.98
CA LEU A 493 14.79 -22.87 -8.22
C LEU A 493 15.06 -24.29 -8.72
N ALA A 494 15.31 -24.48 -10.02
CA ALA A 494 15.67 -25.79 -10.57
C ALA A 494 17.03 -26.30 -10.02
N LYS A 495 18.02 -25.41 -9.81
CA LYS A 495 19.25 -25.75 -9.08
C LYS A 495 18.95 -26.19 -7.63
N VAL A 496 18.02 -25.53 -6.92
CA VAL A 496 17.62 -25.91 -5.55
C VAL A 496 16.96 -27.29 -5.50
N ARG A 497 16.00 -27.57 -6.42
CA ARG A 497 15.37 -28.89 -6.57
C ARG A 497 16.41 -29.97 -6.83
N LYS A 498 17.31 -29.75 -7.80
CA LYS A 498 18.38 -30.70 -8.11
C LYS A 498 19.26 -31.02 -6.91
N ILE A 499 19.66 -30.03 -6.11
CA ILE A 499 20.46 -30.28 -4.90
C ILE A 499 19.68 -31.14 -3.89
N LEU A 500 18.38 -30.89 -3.70
CA LEU A 500 17.52 -31.73 -2.85
C LEU A 500 17.40 -33.18 -3.39
N ASP A 501 17.38 -33.38 -4.71
CA ASP A 501 17.36 -34.72 -5.33
C ASP A 501 18.70 -35.45 -5.23
N ASP A 502 19.82 -34.76 -5.48
CA ASP A 502 21.16 -35.33 -5.46
C ASP A 502 21.51 -35.90 -4.07
N TYR A 503 21.11 -35.20 -3.00
CA TYR A 503 21.22 -35.68 -1.61
C TYR A 503 20.02 -36.50 -1.13
N ARG A 504 19.01 -36.73 -1.98
CA ARG A 504 17.75 -37.45 -1.68
C ARG A 504 17.00 -36.90 -0.45
N HIS A 505 17.16 -35.62 -0.19
CA HIS A 505 16.77 -34.99 1.07
C HIS A 505 15.26 -34.68 1.10
N PRO A 506 14.51 -35.08 2.16
CA PRO A 506 13.05 -35.06 2.15
C PRO A 506 12.41 -33.68 2.41
N ALA A 507 13.20 -32.65 2.75
CA ALA A 507 12.74 -31.31 3.10
C ALA A 507 11.71 -30.73 2.11
N LEU A 508 10.79 -29.91 2.63
CA LEU A 508 9.82 -29.17 1.83
C LEU A 508 10.49 -28.00 1.11
N LEU A 509 10.19 -27.81 -0.17
CA LEU A 509 10.61 -26.61 -0.90
C LEU A 509 9.52 -25.53 -0.81
N LEU A 510 9.72 -24.54 0.05
CA LEU A 510 8.80 -23.42 0.28
C LEU A 510 9.33 -22.18 -0.46
N VAL A 511 8.53 -21.62 -1.37
CA VAL A 511 8.98 -20.58 -2.32
C VAL A 511 8.08 -19.36 -2.29
N ASP A 512 8.68 -18.21 -1.97
CA ASP A 512 8.06 -16.89 -2.20
C ASP A 512 8.20 -16.49 -3.67
N GLY A 513 7.07 -16.54 -4.39
CA GLY A 513 6.93 -16.10 -5.78
C GLY A 513 6.20 -14.76 -5.94
N VAL A 514 6.04 -13.97 -4.85
CA VAL A 514 5.26 -12.72 -4.83
C VAL A 514 5.65 -11.76 -5.95
N SER A 515 6.94 -11.57 -6.23
CA SER A 515 7.41 -10.68 -7.30
C SER A 515 7.88 -11.40 -8.57
N SER A 516 7.44 -12.65 -8.77
CA SER A 516 7.79 -13.46 -9.96
C SER A 516 6.61 -14.13 -10.66
N ILE A 517 5.62 -14.68 -9.95
CA ILE A 517 4.53 -15.45 -10.57
C ILE A 517 3.67 -14.51 -11.44
N CYS A 518 3.32 -14.95 -12.66
CA CYS A 518 2.76 -14.15 -13.77
C CYS A 518 3.71 -13.08 -14.38
N ALA A 519 5.02 -13.20 -14.20
CA ALA A 519 6.01 -12.31 -14.83
C ALA A 519 7.32 -13.00 -15.23
N LEU A 520 7.83 -13.87 -14.37
CA LEU A 520 8.89 -14.82 -14.68
C LEU A 520 8.26 -16.21 -14.88
N ASP A 521 8.98 -17.11 -15.54
CA ASP A 521 8.58 -18.52 -15.58
C ASP A 521 8.57 -19.12 -14.17
N PHE A 522 7.57 -19.95 -13.89
CA PHE A 522 7.40 -20.60 -12.59
C PHE A 522 6.74 -21.96 -12.79
N ARG A 523 7.46 -23.04 -12.45
CA ARG A 523 7.03 -24.41 -12.76
C ARG A 523 6.91 -25.24 -11.50
N MET A 524 5.79 -25.09 -10.79
CA MET A 524 5.61 -25.70 -9.47
C MET A 524 5.75 -27.23 -9.49
N ASP A 525 5.14 -27.93 -10.45
CA ASP A 525 5.26 -29.39 -10.57
C ASP A 525 6.67 -29.81 -11.06
N GLU A 526 7.23 -29.16 -12.08
CA GLU A 526 8.56 -29.50 -12.65
C GLU A 526 9.70 -29.30 -11.65
N TRP A 527 9.65 -28.23 -10.86
CA TRP A 527 10.67 -27.91 -9.86
C TRP A 527 10.37 -28.51 -8.48
N GLY A 528 9.35 -29.38 -8.37
CA GLY A 528 8.96 -30.06 -7.13
C GLY A 528 8.79 -29.09 -5.95
N VAL A 529 8.12 -27.96 -6.19
CA VAL A 529 7.87 -26.92 -5.18
C VAL A 529 6.69 -27.35 -4.31
N ASP A 530 6.94 -27.48 -3.00
CA ASP A 530 5.95 -28.00 -2.07
C ASP A 530 4.93 -26.94 -1.65
N VAL A 531 5.36 -25.69 -1.48
CA VAL A 531 4.44 -24.56 -1.34
C VAL A 531 4.98 -23.39 -2.14
N ALA A 532 4.18 -22.93 -3.10
CA ALA A 532 4.41 -21.70 -3.83
C ALA A 532 3.40 -20.64 -3.39
N LEU A 533 3.77 -19.36 -3.38
CA LEU A 533 2.85 -18.30 -3.00
C LEU A 533 3.09 -16.98 -3.76
N THR A 534 2.04 -16.18 -3.95
CA THR A 534 2.11 -14.84 -4.54
C THR A 534 1.07 -13.87 -3.95
N GLY A 535 1.18 -12.59 -4.29
CA GLY A 535 0.29 -11.51 -3.85
C GLY A 535 -0.38 -10.80 -5.02
N SER A 536 -1.67 -10.47 -4.87
CA SER A 536 -2.50 -9.87 -5.92
C SER A 536 -1.94 -8.57 -6.53
N GLN A 537 -1.28 -7.73 -5.73
CA GLN A 537 -0.75 -6.42 -6.13
C GLN A 537 0.57 -6.44 -6.92
N LYS A 538 0.94 -7.60 -7.46
CA LYS A 538 2.18 -7.82 -8.22
C LYS A 538 1.81 -8.09 -9.67
N ALA A 539 2.40 -9.07 -10.36
CA ALA A 539 2.18 -9.22 -11.80
C ALA A 539 0.71 -9.54 -12.18
N LEU A 540 -0.06 -10.16 -11.29
CA LEU A 540 -1.52 -10.30 -11.39
C LEU A 540 -2.29 -8.97 -11.51
N SER A 541 -1.65 -7.83 -11.21
CA SER A 541 -2.13 -6.48 -11.50
C SER A 541 -3.49 -6.15 -10.90
N LEU A 542 -3.70 -6.55 -9.64
CA LEU A 542 -4.90 -6.32 -8.83
C LEU A 542 -4.61 -5.34 -7.67
N PRO A 543 -5.62 -4.91 -6.90
CA PRO A 543 -5.39 -4.28 -5.60
C PRO A 543 -4.72 -5.24 -4.62
N THR A 544 -4.11 -4.71 -3.56
CA THR A 544 -3.67 -5.51 -2.41
C THR A 544 -4.89 -6.10 -1.69
N GLY A 545 -4.83 -7.38 -1.32
CA GLY A 545 -5.87 -8.02 -0.50
C GLY A 545 -6.11 -9.49 -0.75
N MET A 546 -5.37 -10.14 -1.68
CA MET A 546 -5.35 -11.59 -1.79
C MET A 546 -3.92 -12.14 -1.76
N GLY A 547 -3.65 -12.99 -0.77
CA GLY A 547 -2.51 -13.90 -0.74
C GLY A 547 -2.93 -15.21 -1.39
N ILE A 548 -2.27 -15.60 -2.47
CA ILE A 548 -2.57 -16.83 -3.21
C ILE A 548 -1.47 -17.83 -2.91
N VAL A 549 -1.82 -18.92 -2.23
CA VAL A 549 -0.91 -20.02 -1.88
C VAL A 549 -1.30 -21.24 -2.70
N CYS A 550 -0.34 -22.01 -3.21
CA CYS A 550 -0.58 -23.31 -3.82
C CYS A 550 0.32 -24.36 -3.18
N ALA A 551 -0.27 -25.44 -2.68
CA ALA A 551 0.42 -26.49 -1.93
C ALA A 551 0.39 -27.83 -2.68
N SER A 552 1.55 -28.51 -2.72
CA SER A 552 1.69 -29.86 -3.28
C SER A 552 0.96 -30.91 -2.42
N PRO A 553 0.68 -32.11 -2.96
CA PRO A 553 0.17 -33.22 -2.15
C PRO A 553 1.04 -33.55 -0.92
N LYS A 554 2.37 -33.36 -1.01
CA LYS A 554 3.33 -33.57 0.09
C LYS A 554 3.21 -32.48 1.17
N ALA A 555 3.00 -31.22 0.80
CA ALA A 555 2.70 -30.15 1.77
C ALA A 555 1.32 -30.32 2.44
N ILE A 556 0.30 -30.78 1.70
CA ILE A 556 -1.00 -31.14 2.27
C ILE A 556 -0.87 -32.31 3.25
N GLU A 557 -0.02 -33.30 2.97
CA GLU A 557 0.26 -34.38 3.93
C GLU A 557 0.96 -33.87 5.21
N ALA A 558 2.01 -33.06 5.06
CA ALA A 558 2.73 -32.45 6.18
C ALA A 558 1.79 -31.68 7.13
N SER A 559 0.77 -30.99 6.58
CA SER A 559 -0.18 -30.19 7.35
C SER A 559 -1.05 -30.95 8.37
N LYS A 560 -1.12 -32.29 8.25
CA LYS A 560 -1.76 -33.15 9.25
C LYS A 560 -0.91 -33.33 10.52
N THR A 561 0.40 -33.09 10.41
CA THR A 561 1.39 -33.30 11.49
C THR A 561 1.96 -32.00 12.05
N ALA A 562 1.93 -30.91 11.27
CA ALA A 562 2.36 -29.57 11.63
C ALA A 562 1.63 -29.02 12.86
N LYS A 563 2.38 -28.76 13.95
CA LYS A 563 1.84 -28.33 15.27
C LYS A 563 1.83 -26.82 15.49
N SER A 564 2.22 -26.00 14.51
CA SER A 564 2.13 -24.54 14.64
C SER A 564 0.68 -24.11 14.81
N PHE A 565 0.43 -23.18 15.72
CA PHE A 565 -0.91 -22.67 15.97
C PHE A 565 -1.40 -21.85 14.79
N ARG A 566 -2.60 -22.16 14.30
CA ARG A 566 -3.27 -21.48 13.19
C ARG A 566 -4.78 -21.63 13.30
N VAL A 567 -5.51 -20.62 12.83
CA VAL A 567 -6.98 -20.67 12.67
C VAL A 567 -7.36 -19.99 11.35
N PHE A 568 -7.20 -18.67 11.24
CA PHE A 568 -7.49 -17.92 10.02
C PHE A 568 -6.73 -18.45 8.80
N PHE A 569 -5.45 -18.81 8.99
CA PHE A 569 -4.62 -19.34 7.91
C PHE A 569 -4.71 -20.87 7.71
N ASP A 570 -5.54 -21.63 8.45
CA ASP A 570 -5.56 -23.10 8.37
C ASP A 570 -6.23 -23.62 7.08
N TRP A 571 -5.43 -24.29 6.22
CA TRP A 571 -5.89 -24.91 4.99
C TRP A 571 -6.95 -25.99 5.24
N LYS A 572 -6.98 -26.59 6.43
CA LYS A 572 -7.95 -27.63 6.80
C LYS A 572 -9.40 -27.16 6.71
N ASP A 573 -9.70 -25.92 7.10
CA ASP A 573 -11.07 -25.38 6.98
C ASP A 573 -11.40 -25.02 5.52
N TYR A 574 -10.46 -24.50 4.72
CA TYR A 574 -10.64 -24.36 3.28
C TYR A 574 -10.94 -25.72 2.62
N LEU A 575 -10.09 -26.75 2.83
CA LEU A 575 -10.26 -28.10 2.29
C LEU A 575 -11.61 -28.76 2.68
N LYS A 576 -12.12 -28.45 3.88
CA LYS A 576 -13.45 -28.86 4.35
C LYS A 576 -14.56 -28.16 3.56
N PHE A 577 -14.48 -26.85 3.36
CA PHE A 577 -15.49 -26.11 2.59
C PHE A 577 -15.41 -26.38 1.07
N TYR A 578 -14.23 -26.74 0.55
CA TYR A 578 -14.06 -27.23 -0.82
C TYR A 578 -14.86 -28.54 -1.03
N LYS A 579 -14.78 -29.47 -0.07
CA LYS A 579 -15.56 -30.73 -0.08
C LYS A 579 -17.07 -30.52 0.11
N LEU A 580 -17.48 -29.45 0.79
CA LEU A 580 -18.89 -29.05 0.94
C LEU A 580 -19.44 -28.31 -0.29
N GLY A 581 -18.61 -27.97 -1.28
CA GLY A 581 -19.01 -27.22 -2.48
C GLY A 581 -19.33 -25.74 -2.25
N THR A 582 -19.38 -25.26 -1.01
CA THR A 582 -19.58 -23.85 -0.64
C THR A 582 -18.29 -23.03 -0.65
N ILE A 583 -17.13 -23.70 -0.73
CA ILE A 583 -15.77 -23.16 -0.92
C ILE A 583 -15.20 -22.30 0.21
N TRP A 584 -15.99 -21.39 0.80
CA TRP A 584 -15.51 -20.35 1.71
C TRP A 584 -15.83 -20.62 3.18
N PRO A 585 -14.81 -20.81 4.06
CA PRO A 585 -15.04 -20.97 5.50
C PRO A 585 -15.54 -19.68 6.18
N TYR A 586 -15.08 -18.53 5.70
CA TYR A 586 -15.44 -17.18 6.15
C TYR A 586 -15.54 -16.24 4.94
N THR A 587 -16.01 -15.00 5.16
CA THR A 587 -16.33 -14.03 4.10
C THR A 587 -15.11 -13.62 3.26
N PRO A 588 -15.15 -13.77 1.91
CA PRO A 588 -14.16 -13.21 0.99
C PRO A 588 -14.49 -11.77 0.57
N SER A 589 -13.53 -11.06 -0.04
CA SER A 589 -13.83 -9.85 -0.82
C SER A 589 -14.42 -10.24 -2.18
N ILE A 590 -15.71 -9.92 -2.39
CA ILE A 590 -16.42 -10.18 -3.65
C ILE A 590 -15.72 -9.48 -4.82
N GLN A 591 -15.35 -8.21 -4.65
CA GLN A 591 -14.68 -7.40 -5.66
C GLN A 591 -13.38 -8.06 -6.12
N LEU A 592 -12.54 -8.55 -5.21
CA LEU A 592 -11.27 -9.20 -5.58
C LEU A 592 -11.45 -10.54 -6.29
N LEU A 593 -12.56 -11.28 -6.08
CA LEU A 593 -12.84 -12.50 -6.85
C LEU A 593 -13.23 -12.17 -8.31
N TYR A 594 -14.07 -11.16 -8.52
CA TYR A 594 -14.41 -10.68 -9.87
C TYR A 594 -13.23 -10.00 -10.56
N GLY A 595 -12.39 -9.27 -9.81
CA GLY A 595 -11.12 -8.75 -10.30
C GLY A 595 -10.16 -9.85 -10.74
N LEU A 596 -9.96 -10.88 -9.91
CA LEU A 596 -9.08 -12.00 -10.24
C LEU A 596 -9.56 -12.77 -11.47
N ARG A 597 -10.88 -12.93 -11.66
CA ARG A 597 -11.46 -13.51 -12.88
C ARG A 597 -11.00 -12.77 -14.11
N ALA A 598 -11.28 -11.46 -14.18
CA ALA A 598 -10.87 -10.61 -15.31
C ALA A 598 -9.34 -10.53 -15.49
N ALA A 599 -8.56 -10.60 -14.41
CA ALA A 599 -7.10 -10.62 -14.48
C ALA A 599 -6.55 -11.93 -15.08
N LEU A 600 -7.12 -13.08 -14.70
CA LEU A 600 -6.79 -14.38 -15.28
C LEU A 600 -7.23 -14.46 -16.75
N ASP A 601 -8.42 -13.94 -17.08
CA ASP A 601 -8.94 -13.90 -18.45
C ASP A 601 -7.98 -13.12 -19.38
N LEU A 602 -7.49 -11.95 -18.94
CA LEU A 602 -6.47 -11.18 -19.68
C LEU A 602 -5.12 -11.89 -19.78
N VAL A 603 -4.67 -12.59 -18.74
CA VAL A 603 -3.41 -13.38 -18.76
C VAL A 603 -3.50 -14.56 -19.74
N PHE A 604 -4.68 -15.12 -19.96
CA PHE A 604 -4.90 -16.16 -20.98
C PHE A 604 -5.20 -15.59 -22.38
N GLU A 605 -5.71 -14.35 -22.49
CA GLU A 605 -5.85 -13.64 -23.78
C GLU A 605 -4.47 -13.18 -24.33
N GLU A 606 -3.55 -12.74 -23.46
CA GLU A 606 -2.16 -12.45 -23.86
C GLU A 606 -1.33 -13.74 -24.06
N GLU A 607 -1.70 -14.83 -23.39
CA GLU A 607 -0.94 -16.08 -23.18
C GLU A 607 0.24 -15.91 -22.20
N LEU A 608 0.34 -16.81 -21.21
CA LEU A 608 1.28 -16.68 -20.08
C LEU A 608 2.75 -16.58 -20.51
N ASP A 609 3.18 -17.31 -21.54
CA ASP A 609 4.57 -17.27 -21.99
C ASP A 609 4.88 -15.99 -22.79
N ASN A 610 3.88 -15.36 -23.44
CA ASN A 610 4.02 -14.01 -24.01
C ASN A 610 4.08 -12.94 -22.91
N VAL A 611 3.30 -13.09 -21.83
CA VAL A 611 3.40 -12.24 -20.62
C VAL A 611 4.83 -12.31 -20.07
N ILE A 612 5.41 -13.50 -19.94
CA ILE A 612 6.81 -13.67 -19.48
C ILE A 612 7.79 -13.03 -20.48
N ALA A 613 7.62 -13.26 -21.78
CA ALA A 613 8.45 -12.64 -22.81
C ALA A 613 8.37 -11.09 -22.78
N ARG A 614 7.21 -10.50 -22.50
CA ARG A 614 7.05 -9.05 -22.32
C ARG A 614 7.85 -8.53 -21.12
N HIS A 615 7.81 -9.22 -19.99
CA HIS A 615 8.64 -8.87 -18.83
C HIS A 615 10.14 -8.95 -19.15
N ALA A 616 10.59 -10.00 -19.84
CA ALA A 616 11.98 -10.14 -20.29
C ALA A 616 12.44 -8.97 -21.19
N ARG A 617 11.60 -8.52 -22.14
CA ARG A 617 11.89 -7.33 -22.96
C ARG A 617 12.02 -6.07 -22.11
N LEU A 618 11.08 -5.83 -21.19
CA LEU A 618 11.04 -4.63 -20.34
C LEU A 618 12.23 -4.60 -19.37
N GLY A 619 12.60 -5.74 -18.80
CA GLY A 619 13.79 -5.89 -17.97
C GLY A 619 15.09 -5.65 -18.73
N LYS A 620 15.29 -6.31 -19.89
CA LYS A 620 16.49 -6.10 -20.72
C LYS A 620 16.60 -4.64 -21.21
N ALA A 621 15.49 -4.02 -21.62
CA ALA A 621 15.46 -2.61 -22.00
C ALA A 621 15.83 -1.66 -20.85
N THR A 622 15.33 -1.93 -19.63
CA THR A 622 15.68 -1.15 -18.44
C THR A 622 17.17 -1.29 -18.09
N ARG A 623 17.73 -2.51 -18.17
CA ARG A 623 19.16 -2.74 -17.91
C ARG A 623 20.07 -2.06 -18.95
N LEU A 624 19.70 -2.09 -20.24
CA LEU A 624 20.42 -1.37 -21.30
C LEU A 624 20.36 0.15 -21.12
N ALA A 625 19.25 0.71 -20.62
CA ALA A 625 19.15 2.12 -20.31
C ALA A 625 20.09 2.51 -19.14
N VAL A 626 20.11 1.71 -18.07
CA VAL A 626 21.00 1.91 -16.91
C VAL A 626 22.48 1.87 -17.31
N GLU A 627 22.86 0.95 -18.18
CA GLU A 627 24.21 0.85 -18.76
C GLU A 627 24.56 2.08 -19.60
N ALA A 628 23.67 2.52 -20.49
CA ALA A 628 23.86 3.73 -21.31
C ALA A 628 23.92 5.03 -20.49
N TRP A 629 23.33 5.06 -19.29
CA TRP A 629 23.49 6.15 -18.32
C TRP A 629 24.84 6.13 -17.59
N GLY A 630 25.67 5.08 -17.74
CA GLY A 630 26.89 4.88 -16.97
C GLY A 630 26.66 4.50 -15.50
N LEU A 631 25.44 4.12 -15.15
CA LEU A 631 25.07 3.64 -13.81
C LEU A 631 25.22 2.12 -13.73
N LYS A 632 25.14 1.56 -12.51
CA LYS A 632 25.30 0.12 -12.28
C LYS A 632 23.98 -0.51 -11.83
N ASN A 633 23.75 -1.75 -12.22
CA ASN A 633 22.76 -2.59 -11.57
C ASN A 633 23.28 -3.03 -10.18
N CYS A 634 22.38 -3.24 -9.23
CA CYS A 634 22.69 -3.82 -7.92
C CYS A 634 23.00 -5.32 -8.04
N THR A 635 22.34 -6.02 -8.96
CA THR A 635 22.59 -7.42 -9.28
C THR A 635 24.02 -7.62 -9.80
N GLN A 636 24.80 -8.48 -9.13
CA GLN A 636 26.25 -8.63 -9.36
C GLN A 636 26.62 -9.59 -10.50
N LYS A 637 25.68 -10.39 -11.01
CA LYS A 637 25.86 -11.32 -12.13
C LYS A 637 24.63 -11.36 -13.03
N GLU A 638 24.83 -11.69 -14.31
CA GLU A 638 23.73 -11.83 -15.26
C GLU A 638 22.80 -13.03 -14.96
N GLU A 639 23.33 -14.14 -14.40
CA GLU A 639 22.55 -15.32 -14.01
C GLU A 639 21.50 -15.05 -12.92
N TRP A 640 21.50 -13.85 -12.34
CA TRP A 640 20.61 -13.40 -11.28
C TRP A 640 19.75 -12.20 -11.69
N PHE A 641 19.78 -11.71 -12.94
CA PHE A 641 18.99 -10.54 -13.32
C PHE A 641 17.48 -10.76 -13.14
N SER A 642 16.81 -9.78 -12.52
CA SER A 642 15.34 -9.73 -12.44
C SER A 642 14.74 -9.00 -13.63
N ASP A 643 13.76 -9.65 -14.27
CA ASP A 643 12.90 -9.04 -15.28
C ASP A 643 11.61 -8.43 -14.70
N THR A 644 11.51 -8.33 -13.36
CA THR A 644 10.38 -7.66 -12.68
C THR A 644 10.78 -6.36 -11.98
N VAL A 645 12.05 -6.20 -11.58
CA VAL A 645 12.59 -4.94 -11.05
C VAL A 645 14.09 -4.79 -11.27
N THR A 646 14.53 -3.62 -11.76
CA THR A 646 15.94 -3.24 -11.81
C THR A 646 16.26 -2.30 -10.65
N ALA A 647 17.26 -2.64 -9.84
CA ALA A 647 17.75 -1.80 -8.74
C ALA A 647 19.02 -1.06 -9.20
N VAL A 648 18.91 0.26 -9.36
CA VAL A 648 19.94 1.12 -9.93
C VAL A 648 20.80 1.73 -8.83
N VAL A 649 22.09 1.44 -8.85
CA VAL A 649 23.09 1.99 -7.92
C VAL A 649 23.52 3.38 -8.39
N VAL A 650 23.47 4.36 -7.49
CA VAL A 650 23.92 5.74 -7.76
C VAL A 650 25.35 5.97 -7.25
N PRO A 651 26.09 6.95 -7.82
CA PRO A 651 27.36 7.41 -7.27
C PRO A 651 27.22 7.90 -5.81
N PRO A 652 28.28 7.81 -4.99
CA PRO A 652 28.22 8.12 -3.55
C PRO A 652 27.96 9.60 -3.20
N TYR A 653 27.90 10.50 -4.20
CA TYR A 653 27.54 11.91 -4.03
C TYR A 653 26.06 12.21 -4.29
N ILE A 654 25.23 11.20 -4.62
CA ILE A 654 23.80 11.33 -4.91
C ILE A 654 23.00 10.54 -3.88
N ASP A 655 21.99 11.16 -3.27
CA ASP A 655 20.97 10.45 -2.49
C ASP A 655 19.92 9.85 -3.43
N SER A 656 19.84 8.52 -3.49
CA SER A 656 18.83 7.82 -4.29
C SER A 656 17.39 8.12 -3.83
N ALA A 657 17.18 8.52 -2.57
CA ALA A 657 15.88 8.93 -2.09
C ALA A 657 15.49 10.33 -2.59
N GLU A 658 16.43 11.21 -2.95
CA GLU A 658 16.09 12.48 -3.63
C GLU A 658 15.58 12.22 -5.04
N ILE A 659 16.16 11.26 -5.78
CA ILE A 659 15.64 10.82 -7.08
C ILE A 659 14.16 10.43 -6.97
N VAL A 660 13.79 9.63 -5.95
CA VAL A 660 12.39 9.25 -5.71
C VAL A 660 11.52 10.44 -5.29
N ARG A 661 11.98 11.31 -4.38
CA ARG A 661 11.26 12.53 -3.97
C ARG A 661 11.02 13.49 -5.15
N ARG A 662 12.00 13.60 -6.05
CA ARG A 662 11.95 14.47 -7.23
C ARG A 662 11.03 13.90 -8.32
N ALA A 663 11.07 12.57 -8.52
CA ALA A 663 10.14 11.86 -9.41
C ALA A 663 8.68 12.15 -9.07
N TRP A 664 8.33 12.01 -7.78
CA TRP A 664 6.99 12.31 -7.28
C TRP A 664 6.64 13.79 -7.44
N LYS A 665 7.47 14.69 -6.87
CA LYS A 665 7.17 16.14 -6.79
C LYS A 665 7.11 16.87 -8.13
N ARG A 666 7.87 16.43 -9.15
CA ARG A 666 8.01 17.17 -10.42
C ARG A 666 7.51 16.42 -11.66
N TYR A 667 7.53 15.09 -11.65
CA TYR A 667 7.30 14.28 -12.85
C TYR A 667 6.07 13.36 -12.77
N ASN A 668 5.27 13.43 -11.70
CA ASN A 668 4.12 12.55 -11.46
C ASN A 668 4.50 11.07 -11.64
N LEU A 669 5.68 10.69 -11.11
CA LEU A 669 6.34 9.42 -11.34
C LEU A 669 6.70 8.78 -9.99
N SER A 670 6.22 7.56 -9.76
CA SER A 670 6.44 6.80 -8.53
C SER A 670 7.55 5.77 -8.75
N LEU A 671 8.73 5.98 -8.16
CA LEU A 671 9.88 5.05 -8.19
C LEU A 671 10.07 4.35 -6.84
N GLY A 672 10.64 3.14 -6.84
CA GLY A 672 10.88 2.40 -5.60
C GLY A 672 12.12 2.92 -4.84
N LEU A 673 11.98 3.15 -3.53
CA LEU A 673 13.12 3.45 -2.65
C LEU A 673 14.07 2.25 -2.52
N GLY A 674 15.36 2.51 -2.34
CA GLY A 674 16.29 1.54 -1.74
C GLY A 674 15.96 1.32 -0.27
N LEU A 675 16.04 0.08 0.20
CA LEU A 675 15.60 -0.33 1.54
C LEU A 675 16.81 -0.76 2.40
N ASN A 676 16.76 -0.49 3.71
CA ASN A 676 17.68 -1.03 4.72
C ASN A 676 19.17 -0.90 4.30
N LYS A 677 19.92 -2.00 4.10
CA LYS A 677 21.37 -1.97 3.75
C LYS A 677 21.70 -1.13 2.50
N VAL A 678 20.73 -0.95 1.59
CA VAL A 678 20.87 -0.20 0.32
C VAL A 678 20.07 1.12 0.28
N ALA A 679 19.51 1.58 1.40
CA ALA A 679 18.90 2.90 1.51
C ALA A 679 19.89 4.02 1.14
N GLY A 680 19.42 5.04 0.39
CA GLY A 680 20.23 6.13 -0.16
C GLY A 680 21.20 5.75 -1.30
N LYS A 681 21.54 4.45 -1.44
CA LYS A 681 22.50 3.92 -2.43
C LYS A 681 21.86 3.43 -3.73
N VAL A 682 20.59 3.00 -3.67
CA VAL A 682 19.85 2.51 -4.86
C VAL A 682 18.45 3.10 -4.94
N PHE A 683 17.95 3.26 -6.16
CA PHE A 683 16.52 3.39 -6.45
C PHE A 683 16.08 2.22 -7.34
N ARG A 684 14.77 1.94 -7.42
CA ARG A 684 14.23 0.77 -8.12
C ARG A 684 13.22 1.19 -9.19
N ILE A 685 13.41 0.68 -10.40
CA ILE A 685 12.46 0.78 -11.50
C ILE A 685 11.74 -0.57 -11.58
N GLY A 686 10.48 -0.61 -11.13
CA GLY A 686 9.61 -1.78 -11.25
C GLY A 686 9.02 -1.86 -12.65
N HIS A 687 9.15 -3.02 -13.29
CA HIS A 687 8.67 -3.27 -14.65
C HIS A 687 7.90 -4.60 -14.69
N LEU A 688 6.86 -4.70 -13.85
CA LEU A 688 6.00 -5.89 -13.73
C LEU A 688 4.50 -5.60 -13.76
N GLY A 689 3.73 -6.59 -14.22
CA GLY A 689 2.28 -6.54 -14.36
C GLY A 689 1.81 -5.99 -15.71
N ASN A 690 0.68 -5.29 -15.72
CA ASN A 690 0.10 -4.69 -16.91
C ASN A 690 0.78 -3.35 -17.26
N LEU A 691 1.95 -3.43 -17.90
CA LEU A 691 2.63 -2.30 -18.54
C LEU A 691 3.17 -2.69 -19.93
N ASN A 692 3.28 -1.70 -20.82
CA ASN A 692 3.91 -1.83 -22.13
C ASN A 692 5.18 -0.98 -22.28
N GLU A 693 5.85 -1.18 -23.40
CA GLU A 693 7.12 -0.59 -23.79
C GLU A 693 7.10 0.95 -23.83
N LEU A 694 6.01 1.56 -24.31
CA LEU A 694 5.88 3.02 -24.36
C LEU A 694 5.73 3.64 -22.95
N GLN A 695 5.06 2.95 -22.03
CA GLN A 695 5.01 3.37 -20.62
C GLN A 695 6.42 3.35 -20.00
N LEU A 696 7.20 2.29 -20.24
CA LEU A 696 8.57 2.19 -19.76
C LEU A 696 9.46 3.29 -20.33
N LEU A 697 9.42 3.54 -21.64
CA LEU A 697 10.22 4.59 -22.28
C LEU A 697 9.92 5.99 -21.71
N GLY A 698 8.65 6.28 -21.38
CA GLY A 698 8.28 7.50 -20.65
C GLY A 698 8.87 7.58 -19.24
N CYS A 699 8.93 6.46 -18.51
CA CYS A 699 9.63 6.39 -17.22
C CYS A 699 11.14 6.64 -17.36
N LEU A 700 11.79 6.00 -18.33
CA LEU A 700 13.23 6.15 -18.58
C LEU A 700 13.61 7.59 -18.94
N ALA A 701 12.82 8.25 -19.79
CA ALA A 701 12.98 9.68 -20.10
C ALA A 701 12.79 10.57 -18.85
N GLY A 702 11.84 10.22 -17.99
CA GLY A 702 11.65 10.86 -16.68
C GLY A 702 12.89 10.72 -15.79
N VAL A 703 13.46 9.52 -15.68
CA VAL A 703 14.68 9.25 -14.89
C VAL A 703 15.87 10.05 -15.40
N GLU A 704 16.07 10.19 -16.71
CA GLU A 704 17.14 11.04 -17.25
C GLU A 704 17.01 12.52 -16.85
N MET A 705 15.79 13.07 -16.87
CA MET A 705 15.55 14.44 -16.39
C MET A 705 15.80 14.58 -14.88
N ILE A 706 15.42 13.57 -14.08
CA ILE A 706 15.65 13.56 -12.63
C ILE A 706 17.14 13.43 -12.31
N LEU A 707 17.88 12.59 -13.03
CA LEU A 707 19.33 12.46 -12.92
C LEU A 707 20.02 13.81 -13.20
N LYS A 708 19.56 14.55 -14.22
CA LYS A 708 20.05 15.90 -14.51
C LYS A 708 19.74 16.88 -13.38
N ASP A 709 18.55 16.81 -12.79
CA ASP A 709 18.11 17.63 -11.66
C ASP A 709 18.94 17.42 -10.39
N VAL A 710 19.41 16.20 -10.12
CA VAL A 710 20.30 15.88 -8.97
C VAL A 710 21.79 16.02 -9.29
N GLY A 711 22.15 16.64 -10.42
CA GLY A 711 23.54 16.95 -10.76
C GLY A 711 24.36 15.76 -11.32
N TYR A 712 23.72 14.67 -11.72
CA TYR A 712 24.41 13.59 -12.43
C TYR A 712 24.73 14.05 -13.89
N PRO A 713 25.94 13.80 -14.43
CA PRO A 713 26.35 14.24 -15.77
C PRO A 713 25.75 13.36 -16.89
N ILE A 714 24.43 13.17 -16.88
CA ILE A 714 23.69 12.38 -17.86
C ILE A 714 23.74 13.02 -19.27
N LYS A 715 23.99 12.19 -20.28
CA LYS A 715 23.67 12.50 -21.69
C LYS A 715 22.18 12.23 -21.91
N LEU A 716 21.38 13.28 -22.06
CA LEU A 716 19.95 13.15 -22.33
C LEU A 716 19.71 12.40 -23.65
N GLY A 717 18.68 11.56 -23.68
CA GLY A 717 18.33 10.63 -24.76
C GLY A 717 19.11 9.31 -24.77
N SER A 718 20.14 9.13 -23.93
CA SER A 718 21.07 7.98 -24.06
C SER A 718 20.44 6.62 -23.74
N GLY A 719 19.80 6.47 -22.58
CA GLY A 719 19.16 5.23 -22.17
C GLY A 719 17.82 5.00 -22.87
N VAL A 720 17.09 6.07 -23.18
CA VAL A 720 15.90 6.01 -24.04
C VAL A 720 16.26 5.46 -25.42
N ALA A 721 17.35 5.92 -26.05
CA ALA A 721 17.80 5.41 -27.35
C ALA A 721 18.25 3.94 -27.27
N ALA A 722 19.01 3.56 -26.23
CA ALA A 722 19.45 2.18 -26.02
C ALA A 722 18.26 1.21 -25.83
N ALA A 723 17.26 1.61 -25.03
CA ALA A 723 16.03 0.86 -24.86
C ALA A 723 15.22 0.77 -26.17
N CYS A 724 15.02 1.87 -26.89
CA CYS A 724 14.32 1.89 -28.17
C CYS A 724 14.96 0.97 -29.22
N ALA A 725 16.29 1.00 -29.37
CA ALA A 725 17.01 0.19 -30.36
C ALA A 725 16.84 -1.32 -30.12
N TYR A 726 16.84 -1.75 -28.85
CA TYR A 726 16.52 -3.13 -28.50
C TYR A 726 15.03 -3.45 -28.71
N LEU A 727 14.12 -2.61 -28.19
CA LEU A 727 12.68 -2.88 -28.20
C LEU A 727 12.08 -2.88 -29.62
N GLN A 728 12.53 -2.00 -30.52
CA GLN A 728 12.03 -1.95 -31.90
C GLN A 728 12.26 -3.27 -32.69
N ASN A 729 13.25 -4.07 -32.29
CA ASN A 729 13.54 -5.38 -32.89
C ASN A 729 12.86 -6.56 -32.15
N ASN A 730 12.16 -6.31 -31.03
CA ASN A 730 11.64 -7.36 -30.15
C ASN A 730 10.14 -7.21 -29.79
N ILE A 731 9.51 -6.05 -30.04
CA ILE A 731 8.06 -5.87 -29.81
C ILE A 731 7.26 -6.72 -30.83
N PRO A 732 6.37 -7.63 -30.38
CA PRO A 732 5.50 -8.38 -31.28
C PRO A 732 4.35 -7.50 -31.80
N LEU A 733 3.80 -7.85 -32.97
CA LEU A 733 2.50 -7.33 -33.42
C LEU A 733 1.40 -7.80 -32.48
N ILE A 734 0.47 -6.91 -32.12
CA ILE A 734 -0.64 -7.22 -31.19
C ILE A 734 -1.66 -8.11 -31.92
N PRO A 735 -1.83 -9.41 -31.56
CA PRO A 735 -2.54 -10.37 -32.43
C PRO A 735 -4.01 -10.05 -32.66
N SER A 736 -4.69 -9.47 -31.67
CA SER A 736 -6.10 -9.05 -31.77
C SER A 736 -6.32 -7.92 -32.79
N ARG A 737 -5.28 -7.15 -33.14
CA ARG A 737 -5.35 -6.06 -34.13
C ARG A 737 -5.11 -6.50 -35.57
N LEU A 738 -4.71 -7.76 -35.78
CA LEU A 738 -4.49 -8.33 -37.12
C LEU A 738 -5.75 -9.01 -37.71
N ARG A 739 -6.81 -9.19 -36.90
CA ARG A 739 -8.03 -9.91 -37.29
C ARG A 739 -9.10 -9.05 -37.98
N SER A 740 -8.74 -7.83 -38.42
CA SER A 740 -9.64 -6.95 -39.18
C SER A 740 -9.72 -7.35 -40.66
N GLY A 741 -10.28 -8.53 -40.92
CA GLY A 741 -10.49 -9.09 -42.26
C GLY A 741 -10.96 -10.54 -42.18
N PHE A 742 -12.04 -10.88 -42.90
CA PHE A 742 -12.61 -12.24 -42.99
C PHE A 742 -13.01 -12.92 -41.67
N ARG A 743 -13.71 -12.19 -40.78
CA ARG A 743 -14.70 -12.78 -39.86
C ARG A 743 -15.82 -11.79 -39.54
N ASP A 744 -16.86 -11.81 -40.39
CA ASP A 744 -18.29 -11.66 -40.05
C ASP A 744 -19.18 -11.61 -41.31
N PHE A 745 -18.92 -12.51 -42.26
CA PHE A 745 -19.99 -12.98 -43.16
C PHE A 745 -20.66 -14.20 -42.51
N PHE A 746 -21.98 -14.13 -42.35
CA PHE A 746 -22.76 -15.20 -41.74
C PHE A 746 -22.61 -16.50 -42.54
N TRP A 747 -22.13 -17.56 -41.88
CA TRP A 747 -22.42 -18.93 -42.31
C TRP A 747 -23.90 -19.24 -42.05
N PHE A 748 -24.78 -18.75 -42.93
CA PHE A 748 -26.13 -19.28 -43.04
C PHE A 748 -26.03 -20.75 -43.47
N PRO A 749 -26.54 -21.71 -42.67
CA PRO A 749 -26.63 -23.08 -43.14
C PRO A 749 -27.70 -23.15 -44.23
N ILE A 750 -27.28 -23.26 -45.49
CA ILE A 750 -28.20 -23.54 -46.60
C ILE A 750 -28.68 -24.99 -46.44
N TRP A 751 -29.85 -25.16 -45.86
CA TRP A 751 -30.55 -26.45 -45.78
C TRP A 751 -31.08 -26.85 -47.16
N ALA A 752 -30.21 -27.43 -47.98
CA ALA A 752 -30.62 -28.10 -49.21
C ALA A 752 -31.41 -29.37 -48.85
N PHE A 753 -32.74 -29.28 -48.88
CA PHE A 753 -33.63 -30.43 -48.75
C PHE A 753 -33.60 -31.28 -50.03
N GLY A 754 -32.53 -32.06 -50.18
CA GLY A 754 -32.50 -33.23 -51.05
C GLY A 754 -33.29 -34.38 -50.41
N VAL A 755 -34.07 -35.11 -51.23
CA VAL A 755 -34.68 -36.37 -50.81
C VAL A 755 -33.59 -37.46 -50.80
N ASP A 756 -33.74 -38.42 -49.88
CA ASP A 756 -32.87 -39.60 -49.65
C ASP A 756 -31.44 -39.36 -49.10
N GLY A 757 -31.25 -39.73 -47.82
CA GLY A 757 -29.96 -40.17 -47.27
C GLY A 757 -29.13 -39.12 -46.49
N ILE A 758 -29.08 -39.24 -45.16
CA ILE A 758 -28.15 -38.47 -44.32
C ILE A 758 -26.74 -39.09 -44.44
N SER A 759 -25.76 -38.31 -44.92
CA SER A 759 -24.33 -38.64 -44.88
C SER A 759 -23.52 -37.46 -44.34
N LEU A 760 -22.94 -37.60 -43.15
CA LEU A 760 -22.20 -36.53 -42.46
C LEU A 760 -20.70 -36.57 -42.81
N VAL A 761 -20.30 -35.89 -43.88
CA VAL A 761 -18.86 -35.72 -44.20
C VAL A 761 -18.26 -34.65 -43.28
N LYS A 762 -17.38 -35.09 -42.36
CA LYS A 762 -16.73 -34.21 -41.38
C LYS A 762 -15.41 -33.65 -41.94
N ALA A 763 -15.51 -32.58 -42.75
CA ALA A 763 -14.33 -31.79 -43.12
C ALA A 763 -13.70 -31.17 -41.86
N THR A 764 -12.37 -31.26 -41.72
CA THR A 764 -11.62 -30.76 -40.56
C THR A 764 -10.72 -29.62 -40.99
N PHE A 765 -10.72 -28.54 -40.23
CA PHE A 765 -9.74 -27.45 -40.20
C PHE A 765 -9.63 -26.95 -38.75
#